data_AF-A0A1H0ZJT0-F1
#
_entry.id   AF-A0A1H0ZJT0-F1
#
_cell.length_a   1.000
_cell.length_b   1.000
_cell.length_c   1.000
_cell.angle_alpha   90.00
_cell.angle_beta   90.00
_cell.angle_gamma   90.00
#
_symmetry.space_group_name_H-M   'P 1'
#
loop_
_entity.id
_entity.type
_entity.pdbx_description
1 polymer ?
#
loop_
_entity_poly.entity_id
_entity_poly.type
_entity_poly.pdbx_seq_one_letter_code
_entity_poly.pdbx_strand_id
1 'polypeptide(L)'
;MRNPYLDEAFSPERVMDPRSLGALQPTRLSASRSFLARMLREGWRIRRDLLELDARGNGAARYTIETPSGSITYAAWLSEPRGVNRTGRIIGSSWDMIGTLIDGVASDDQIAASAAELPKLYEGRAPEGTLIWMRSNQSLRLFKHVRDSLAAGQQPDAAEVKRVGYLMRNTGLDGNGTFGSVSFPAIPAGHPLALSYHAQMLSAYLMRELSVDVVEELARLDAPGTAVGLAPEVRRHIGVGNGSALGLVMFVYNRPALIHTYMSLTVEAARHALELPIEAGDPRFARLEALLDRTIQYRALEDTQYRVFTNGKQLAADLRRIRAAVRAARRGDIERASGETPLAAAHRFVNGRVSPEALSTFHTLLIELDPDFADALVQDRLNFDETLDLDPQLPASEVREALLDTFGWAFRMPLNDAEHRDRVWYQSRAAEEPRSGPAEEVPGAHEVIPNYPTRARELLAALDAVDPLTPIGSVIAARPALEHMARSAVALREMPYAVPHADPHDIDFVPVWLVRLMNSCIHGLDRTEDFLNRSVLGLIYDGAPFRDELATAHADEWWWNYRPAVTEDPAAATPGSAAPALSPKVSAIVAPRHDPAERITMKFRELRLAGGRAMQALEVPEGSWHGARDFFVTALIADPAAITGFAGALARELDEAGRAREWRAPAAELADGALVIDCHGASLHTVGHVLVHRIAAAVADSARDVRLVDLRPDGAEPGLALALARIGVDWEPVRAEEGRYRARRSADPEAARARFDDGFAALLREGIEVPAQQWWDVYYPGNAGLYPDTPLSRQHTGTVKDVYVPGQQLTRLFDPAEVANSSDPNRDTDHYIPLTTAHHASV
;
A
#
# COMPACT_ATOMS: atom_id res chain seq x y z
N MET A 1 18.09 -33.27 4.84
CA MET A 1 19.17 -32.53 4.14
C MET A 1 18.49 -31.44 3.33
N ARG A 2 18.97 -30.18 3.37
CA ARG A 2 18.38 -29.10 2.56
C ARG A 2 18.56 -29.43 1.07
N ASN A 3 17.53 -29.20 0.26
CA ASN A 3 17.58 -29.41 -1.17
C ASN A 3 18.32 -28.23 -1.84
N PRO A 4 19.55 -28.41 -2.38
CA PRO A 4 20.37 -27.31 -2.90
C PRO A 4 19.73 -26.62 -4.11
N TYR A 5 18.92 -27.35 -4.89
CA TYR A 5 18.16 -26.74 -5.98
C TYR A 5 17.12 -25.75 -5.46
N LEU A 6 16.40 -26.09 -4.38
CA LEU A 6 15.40 -25.20 -3.81
C LEU A 6 16.04 -23.99 -3.12
N ASP A 7 17.22 -24.16 -2.52
CA ASP A 7 18.01 -23.04 -1.98
C ASP A 7 18.36 -22.04 -3.09
N GLU A 8 18.74 -22.51 -4.28
CA GLU A 8 19.02 -21.66 -5.44
C GLU A 8 17.75 -21.10 -6.10
N ALA A 9 16.68 -21.89 -6.21
CA ALA A 9 15.43 -21.49 -6.87
C ALA A 9 14.68 -20.42 -6.08
N PHE A 10 14.79 -20.45 -4.75
CA PHE A 10 14.21 -19.47 -3.85
C PHE A 10 15.24 -18.50 -3.29
N SER A 11 16.41 -18.36 -3.90
CA SER A 11 17.39 -17.39 -3.42
C SER A 11 16.82 -15.96 -3.52
N PRO A 12 17.21 -15.04 -2.62
CA PRO A 12 16.78 -13.64 -2.67
C PRO A 12 17.02 -12.99 -4.02
N GLU A 13 18.15 -13.28 -4.68
CA GLU A 13 18.48 -12.76 -6.00
C GLU A 13 17.45 -13.14 -7.07
N ARG A 14 16.86 -14.34 -6.98
CA ARG A 14 15.83 -14.78 -7.94
C ARG A 14 14.45 -14.28 -7.58
N VAL A 15 14.09 -14.35 -6.30
CA VAL A 15 12.75 -13.99 -5.81
C VAL A 15 12.53 -12.48 -5.94
N MET A 16 13.54 -11.68 -5.57
CA MET A 16 13.42 -10.22 -5.52
C MET A 16 13.73 -9.52 -6.85
N ASP A 17 14.02 -10.26 -7.93
CA ASP A 17 14.00 -9.69 -9.28
C ASP A 17 12.59 -9.17 -9.59
N PRO A 18 12.41 -7.90 -10.01
CA PRO A 18 11.08 -7.35 -10.27
C PRO A 18 10.24 -8.17 -11.25
N ARG A 19 10.84 -8.82 -12.26
CA ARG A 19 10.11 -9.65 -13.23
C ARG A 19 9.57 -10.91 -12.56
N SER A 20 10.33 -11.50 -11.64
CA SER A 20 9.87 -12.60 -10.79
C SER A 20 8.71 -12.16 -9.89
N LEU A 21 8.87 -11.02 -9.20
CA LEU A 21 7.84 -10.44 -8.34
C LEU A 21 6.53 -10.14 -9.10
N GLY A 22 6.63 -9.53 -10.29
CA GLY A 22 5.49 -9.20 -11.14
C GLY A 22 4.82 -10.41 -11.80
N ALA A 23 5.47 -11.57 -11.80
CA ALA A 23 4.90 -12.82 -12.28
C ALA A 23 4.09 -13.56 -11.21
N LEU A 24 4.20 -13.16 -9.94
CA LEU A 24 3.52 -13.82 -8.83
C LEU A 24 1.99 -13.76 -8.97
N GLN A 25 1.37 -14.92 -8.85
CA GLN A 25 -0.08 -15.11 -8.96
C GLN A 25 -0.77 -15.05 -7.58
N PRO A 26 -2.09 -14.80 -7.53
CA PRO A 26 -2.86 -14.95 -6.30
C PRO A 26 -2.74 -16.35 -5.68
N THR A 27 -2.43 -16.42 -4.39
CA THR A 27 -2.28 -17.69 -3.63
C THR A 27 -3.23 -17.73 -2.44
N ARG A 28 -3.30 -18.86 -1.74
CA ARG A 28 -4.06 -18.99 -0.48
C ARG A 28 -3.63 -17.96 0.58
N LEU A 29 -2.40 -17.46 0.48
CA LEU A 29 -1.80 -16.47 1.37
C LEU A 29 -2.22 -15.03 1.05
N SER A 30 -2.73 -14.78 -0.17
CA SER A 30 -3.20 -13.45 -0.57
C SER A 30 -4.33 -12.97 0.34
N ALA A 31 -4.42 -11.67 0.58
CA ALA A 31 -5.39 -11.07 1.51
C ALA A 31 -6.83 -11.48 1.18
N SER A 32 -7.27 -11.38 -0.08
CA SER A 32 -8.64 -11.75 -0.48
C SER A 32 -8.93 -13.23 -0.23
N ARG A 33 -7.98 -14.12 -0.57
CA ARG A 33 -8.13 -15.58 -0.46
C ARG A 33 -8.08 -16.05 0.99
N SER A 34 -7.11 -15.57 1.76
CA SER A 34 -6.97 -15.91 3.18
C SER A 34 -8.15 -15.38 4.02
N PHE A 35 -8.63 -14.17 3.73
CA PHE A 35 -9.78 -13.60 4.42
C PHE A 35 -11.07 -14.38 4.13
N LEU A 36 -11.34 -14.71 2.87
CA LEU A 36 -12.53 -15.50 2.53
C LEU A 36 -12.45 -16.92 3.10
N ALA A 37 -11.28 -17.56 3.05
CA ALA A 37 -11.07 -18.87 3.69
C ALA A 37 -11.38 -18.82 5.19
N ARG A 38 -10.98 -17.73 5.87
CA ARG A 38 -11.34 -17.48 7.27
C ARG A 38 -12.86 -17.37 7.47
N MET A 39 -13.55 -16.51 6.72
CA MET A 39 -15.00 -16.34 6.84
C MET A 39 -15.76 -17.66 6.70
N LEU A 40 -15.37 -18.49 5.73
CA LEU A 40 -15.97 -19.80 5.48
C LEU A 40 -15.69 -20.78 6.63
N ARG A 41 -14.43 -20.89 7.06
CA ARG A 41 -14.02 -21.79 8.16
C ARG A 41 -14.70 -21.45 9.48
N GLU A 42 -14.86 -20.15 9.75
CA GLU A 42 -15.45 -19.63 10.98
C GLU A 42 -16.98 -19.48 10.90
N GLY A 43 -17.59 -19.77 9.75
CA GLY A 43 -19.05 -19.75 9.57
C GLY A 43 -19.69 -18.38 9.77
N TRP A 44 -19.04 -17.32 9.28
CA TRP A 44 -19.52 -15.94 9.44
C TRP A 44 -20.88 -15.74 8.77
N ARG A 45 -21.67 -14.81 9.31
CA ARG A 45 -22.99 -14.46 8.76
C ARG A 45 -23.06 -12.97 8.48
N ILE A 46 -23.65 -12.61 7.36
CA ILE A 46 -23.83 -11.21 6.97
C ILE A 46 -25.33 -10.97 6.81
N ARG A 47 -25.88 -10.07 7.61
CA ARG A 47 -27.29 -9.68 7.61
C ARG A 47 -27.43 -8.26 7.06
N ARG A 48 -28.28 -8.08 6.06
CA ARG A 48 -28.68 -6.76 5.55
C ARG A 48 -29.74 -6.19 6.49
N ASP A 49 -29.37 -5.18 7.26
CA ASP A 49 -30.24 -4.54 8.25
C ASP A 49 -31.14 -3.47 7.64
N LEU A 50 -30.59 -2.74 6.66
CA LEU A 50 -31.23 -1.61 6.01
C LEU A 50 -30.79 -1.55 4.56
N LEU A 51 -31.75 -1.26 3.68
CA LEU A 51 -31.51 -0.77 2.32
C LEU A 51 -32.67 0.14 1.97
N GLU A 52 -32.43 1.44 1.96
CA GLU A 52 -33.42 2.46 1.59
C GLU A 52 -32.84 3.30 0.47
N LEU A 53 -33.53 3.32 -0.68
CA LEU A 53 -33.12 4.07 -1.87
C LEU A 53 -34.32 4.81 -2.46
N ASP A 54 -34.08 6.02 -2.97
CA ASP A 54 -35.01 6.69 -3.89
C ASP A 54 -34.82 6.16 -5.34
N ALA A 55 -35.71 6.52 -6.26
CA ALA A 55 -35.65 6.08 -7.66
C ALA A 55 -34.37 6.55 -8.40
N ARG A 56 -33.67 7.56 -7.87
CA ARG A 56 -32.40 8.08 -8.39
C ARG A 56 -31.19 7.36 -7.78
N GLY A 57 -31.38 6.51 -6.77
CA GLY A 57 -30.33 5.79 -6.06
C GLY A 57 -29.69 6.56 -4.92
N ASN A 58 -30.32 7.65 -4.45
CA ASN A 58 -29.91 8.29 -3.21
C ASN A 58 -30.45 7.51 -2.01
N GLY A 59 -29.62 7.28 -0.99
CA GLY A 59 -30.09 6.62 0.22
C GLY A 59 -28.97 5.99 1.04
N ALA A 60 -29.32 4.96 1.81
CA ALA A 60 -28.39 4.33 2.74
C ALA A 60 -28.59 2.81 2.84
N ALA A 61 -27.51 2.13 3.22
CA ALA A 61 -27.51 0.70 3.50
C ALA A 61 -26.75 0.41 4.80
N ARG A 62 -27.18 -0.61 5.54
CA ARG A 62 -26.52 -1.09 6.76
C ARG A 62 -26.50 -2.62 6.80
N TYR A 63 -25.37 -3.17 7.19
CA TYR A 63 -25.18 -4.61 7.38
C TYR A 63 -24.52 -4.88 8.73
N THR A 64 -24.95 -5.97 9.37
CA THR A 64 -24.30 -6.56 10.54
C THR A 64 -23.56 -7.82 10.08
N ILE A 65 -22.28 -7.90 10.43
CA ILE A 65 -21.42 -9.06 10.17
C ILE A 65 -21.18 -9.76 11.50
N GLU A 66 -21.71 -10.97 11.65
CA GLU A 66 -21.56 -11.81 12.83
C GLU A 66 -20.34 -12.72 12.65
N THR A 67 -19.40 -12.62 13.58
CA THR A 67 -18.17 -13.42 13.66
C THR A 67 -18.19 -14.26 14.95
N PRO A 68 -17.28 -15.24 15.12
CA PRO A 68 -17.21 -16.01 16.37
C PRO A 68 -16.90 -15.18 17.62
N SER A 69 -16.23 -14.03 17.47
CA SER A 69 -15.73 -13.22 18.59
C SER A 69 -16.44 -11.88 18.75
N GLY A 70 -17.44 -11.58 17.93
CA GLY A 70 -18.17 -10.31 17.99
C GLY A 70 -18.91 -9.98 16.70
N SER A 71 -19.40 -8.74 16.63
CA SER A 71 -20.10 -8.20 15.45
C SER A 71 -19.33 -7.03 14.88
N ILE A 72 -19.51 -6.79 13.59
CA ILE A 72 -18.92 -5.63 12.87
C ILE A 72 -20.06 -4.98 12.08
N THR A 73 -20.09 -3.66 12.07
CA THR A 73 -21.10 -2.90 11.33
C THR A 73 -20.52 -2.32 10.05
N TYR A 74 -21.24 -2.48 8.96
CA TYR A 74 -20.97 -1.80 7.70
C TYR A 74 -22.13 -0.85 7.39
N ALA A 75 -21.83 0.40 7.11
CA ALA A 75 -22.82 1.38 6.69
C ALA A 75 -22.34 2.12 5.44
N ALA A 76 -23.27 2.38 4.51
CA ALA A 76 -22.96 3.09 3.28
C ALA A 76 -24.05 4.11 2.96
N TRP A 77 -23.64 5.21 2.33
CA TRP A 77 -24.51 6.23 1.79
C TRP A 77 -24.29 6.32 0.29
N LEU A 78 -25.39 6.28 -0.45
CA LEU A 78 -25.41 6.28 -1.89
C LEU A 78 -25.94 7.61 -2.39
N SER A 79 -25.33 8.08 -3.48
CA SER A 79 -25.71 9.31 -4.15
C SER A 79 -25.94 9.05 -5.63
N GLU A 80 -26.85 9.81 -6.22
CA GLU A 80 -27.08 9.80 -7.66
C GLU A 80 -25.76 9.99 -8.42
N PRO A 81 -25.43 9.10 -9.37
CA PRO A 81 -24.18 9.17 -10.11
C PRO A 81 -24.01 10.47 -10.92
N ARG A 82 -23.00 11.27 -10.59
CA ARG A 82 -22.66 12.52 -11.30
C ARG A 82 -21.42 12.34 -12.19
N GLY A 83 -21.40 13.02 -13.34
CA GLY A 83 -20.29 12.96 -14.30
C GLY A 83 -19.14 13.92 -14.03
N VAL A 84 -19.32 14.89 -13.14
CA VAL A 84 -18.32 15.92 -12.85
C VAL A 84 -17.25 15.37 -11.92
N ASN A 85 -15.96 15.50 -12.28
CA ASN A 85 -14.82 15.02 -11.49
C ASN A 85 -14.90 13.55 -11.04
N ARG A 86 -15.53 12.71 -11.86
CA ARG A 86 -15.61 11.26 -11.67
C ARG A 86 -14.43 10.59 -12.37
N THR A 87 -13.67 9.81 -11.63
CA THR A 87 -12.60 8.97 -12.18
C THR A 87 -12.31 7.79 -11.25
N GLY A 88 -11.69 6.73 -11.78
CA GLY A 88 -11.14 5.64 -10.98
C GLY A 88 -9.86 5.99 -10.21
N ARG A 89 -9.41 7.25 -10.26
CA ARG A 89 -8.18 7.77 -9.62
C ARG A 89 -8.47 8.50 -8.30
N ILE A 90 -7.43 8.65 -7.49
CA ILE A 90 -7.49 9.35 -6.20
C ILE A 90 -7.89 10.83 -6.32
N ILE A 91 -7.70 11.45 -7.48
CA ILE A 91 -8.08 12.85 -7.76
C ILE A 91 -9.60 13.06 -7.92
N GLY A 92 -10.37 11.97 -8.03
CA GLY A 92 -11.82 12.05 -8.15
C GLY A 92 -12.47 12.60 -6.88
N SER A 93 -13.46 13.48 -7.03
CA SER A 93 -14.21 14.08 -5.92
C SER A 93 -15.72 13.80 -5.97
N SER A 94 -16.16 13.05 -6.98
CA SER A 94 -17.53 12.54 -7.07
C SER A 94 -17.50 11.03 -6.88
N TRP A 95 -18.12 10.56 -5.79
CA TRP A 95 -18.28 9.15 -5.46
C TRP A 95 -19.76 8.80 -5.41
N ASP A 96 -20.16 7.72 -6.08
CA ASP A 96 -21.54 7.24 -6.06
C ASP A 96 -21.89 6.55 -4.73
N MET A 97 -20.88 6.04 -4.02
CA MET A 97 -21.02 5.46 -2.70
C MET A 97 -19.84 5.83 -1.80
N ILE A 98 -20.17 6.18 -0.57
CA ILE A 98 -19.23 6.29 0.54
C ILE A 98 -19.68 5.34 1.66
N GLY A 99 -18.75 4.81 2.46
CA GLY A 99 -19.11 3.90 3.53
C GLY A 99 -18.07 3.77 4.63
N THR A 100 -18.47 3.15 5.73
CA THR A 100 -17.66 2.93 6.92
C THR A 100 -17.78 1.49 7.41
N LEU A 101 -16.69 0.94 7.91
CA LEU A 101 -16.63 -0.31 8.65
C LEU A 101 -16.27 0.02 10.10
N ILE A 102 -17.15 -0.31 11.04
CA ILE A 102 -17.03 0.00 12.47
C ILE A 102 -16.98 -1.31 13.25
N ASP A 103 -16.02 -1.44 14.16
CA ASP A 103 -15.94 -2.56 15.08
C ASP A 103 -17.12 -2.54 16.07
N GLY A 104 -17.78 -3.67 16.27
CA GLY A 104 -18.99 -3.78 17.06
C GLY A 104 -20.30 -3.48 16.32
N VAL A 105 -21.38 -3.42 17.09
CA VAL A 105 -22.69 -2.91 16.64
C VAL A 105 -22.69 -1.39 16.79
N ALA A 106 -22.69 -0.66 15.67
CA ALA A 106 -22.59 0.80 15.70
C ALA A 106 -23.87 1.45 16.26
N SER A 107 -23.69 2.49 17.09
CA SER A 107 -24.79 3.34 17.54
C SER A 107 -25.29 4.25 16.42
N ASP A 108 -26.53 4.74 16.53
CA ASP A 108 -27.08 5.70 15.57
C ASP A 108 -26.24 6.99 15.50
N ASP A 109 -25.63 7.40 16.63
CA ASP A 109 -24.72 8.55 16.68
C ASP A 109 -23.43 8.30 15.87
N GLN A 110 -22.83 7.11 15.96
CA GLN A 110 -21.66 6.75 15.16
C GLN A 110 -21.97 6.73 13.66
N ILE A 111 -23.17 6.25 13.29
CA ILE A 111 -23.65 6.26 11.90
C ILE A 111 -23.86 7.70 11.41
N ALA A 112 -24.56 8.53 12.18
CA ALA A 112 -24.82 9.93 11.83
C ALA A 112 -23.52 10.74 11.71
N ALA A 113 -22.58 10.56 12.65
CA ALA A 113 -21.28 11.19 12.60
C ALA A 113 -20.47 10.74 11.38
N SER A 114 -20.46 9.44 11.06
CA SER A 114 -19.78 8.94 9.86
C SER A 114 -20.32 9.55 8.58
N ALA A 115 -21.65 9.71 8.46
CA ALA A 115 -22.30 10.33 7.31
C ALA A 115 -21.86 11.80 7.12
N ALA A 116 -21.67 12.53 8.22
CA ALA A 116 -21.28 13.94 8.21
C ALA A 116 -19.77 14.13 7.96
N GLU A 117 -18.94 13.25 8.51
CA GLU A 117 -17.48 13.40 8.53
C GLU A 117 -16.79 12.83 7.28
N LEU A 118 -17.24 11.67 6.78
CA LEU A 118 -16.59 10.99 5.66
C LEU A 118 -16.45 11.88 4.40
N PRO A 119 -17.48 12.63 3.96
CA PRO A 119 -17.37 13.49 2.78
C PRO A 119 -16.28 14.56 2.87
N LYS A 120 -15.83 14.93 4.08
CA LYS A 120 -14.80 15.96 4.32
C LYS A 120 -13.38 15.44 4.07
N LEU A 121 -13.18 14.12 3.97
CA LEU A 121 -11.89 13.45 3.81
C LEU A 121 -10.84 13.89 4.85
N TYR A 122 -9.77 14.56 4.41
CA TYR A 122 -8.67 14.98 5.27
C TYR A 122 -9.12 15.89 6.41
N GLU A 123 -10.17 16.70 6.20
CA GLU A 123 -10.79 17.55 7.21
C GLU A 123 -11.80 16.80 8.10
N GLY A 124 -12.23 15.61 7.70
CA GLY A 124 -13.20 14.78 8.43
C GLY A 124 -12.53 13.89 9.47
N ARG A 125 -13.28 13.52 10.52
CA ARG A 125 -12.79 12.59 11.55
C ARG A 125 -13.69 11.37 11.72
N ALA A 126 -13.09 10.20 11.59
CA ALA A 126 -13.73 8.91 11.78
C ALA A 126 -14.18 8.76 13.24
N PRO A 127 -15.44 8.41 13.49
CA PRO A 127 -15.91 8.10 14.83
C PRO A 127 -15.12 6.95 15.46
N GLU A 128 -15.10 6.90 16.79
CA GLU A 128 -14.46 5.83 17.55
C GLU A 128 -14.89 4.44 17.07
N GLY A 129 -13.95 3.49 17.03
CA GLY A 129 -14.17 2.12 16.55
C GLY A 129 -14.19 1.98 15.02
N THR A 130 -14.07 3.06 14.26
CA THR A 130 -14.00 2.97 12.78
C THR A 130 -12.70 2.31 12.33
N LEU A 131 -12.83 1.19 11.62
CA LEU A 131 -11.72 0.44 11.03
C LEU A 131 -11.35 0.96 9.64
N ILE A 132 -12.36 1.19 8.79
CA ILE A 132 -12.17 1.56 7.37
C ILE A 132 -13.21 2.61 6.96
N TRP A 133 -12.77 3.65 6.26
CA TRP A 133 -13.61 4.45 5.37
C TRP A 133 -13.39 3.99 3.94
N MET A 134 -14.47 3.96 3.15
CA MET A 134 -14.41 3.46 1.79
C MET A 134 -15.22 4.30 0.82
N ARG A 135 -14.80 4.27 -0.44
CA ARG A 135 -15.37 5.06 -1.53
C ARG A 135 -15.42 4.24 -2.80
N SER A 136 -16.54 4.28 -3.51
CA SER A 136 -16.68 3.55 -4.78
C SER A 136 -17.56 4.28 -5.78
N ASN A 137 -17.46 3.83 -7.02
CA ASN A 137 -18.25 4.33 -8.15
C ASN A 137 -18.92 3.17 -8.88
N GLN A 138 -20.15 3.39 -9.34
CA GLN A 138 -20.86 2.45 -10.20
C GLN A 138 -20.12 2.24 -11.52
N SER A 139 -20.28 1.05 -12.09
CA SER A 139 -19.74 0.70 -13.39
C SER A 139 -20.53 1.40 -14.50
N LEU A 140 -19.91 2.38 -15.16
CA LEU A 140 -20.51 3.03 -16.33
C LEU A 140 -20.71 2.05 -17.51
N ARG A 141 -20.00 0.91 -17.50
CA ARG A 141 -20.03 -0.09 -18.57
C ARG A 141 -21.11 -1.16 -18.41
N LEU A 142 -21.61 -1.38 -17.19
CA LEU A 142 -22.45 -2.55 -16.89
C LEU A 142 -23.67 -2.23 -16.02
N PHE A 143 -23.60 -1.23 -15.14
CA PHE A 143 -24.64 -1.03 -14.12
C PHE A 143 -26.03 -0.77 -14.71
N LYS A 144 -26.10 0.09 -15.73
CA LYS A 144 -27.36 0.41 -16.43
C LYS A 144 -27.96 -0.83 -17.11
N HIS A 145 -27.14 -1.60 -17.84
CA HIS A 145 -27.59 -2.82 -18.54
C HIS A 145 -28.23 -3.82 -17.59
N VAL A 146 -27.60 -4.05 -16.43
CA VAL A 146 -28.13 -4.95 -15.41
C VAL A 146 -29.42 -4.41 -14.82
N ARG A 147 -29.49 -3.12 -14.44
CA ARG A 147 -30.71 -2.48 -13.93
C ARG A 147 -31.88 -2.60 -14.92
N ASP A 148 -31.66 -2.24 -16.18
CA ASP A 148 -32.70 -2.25 -17.22
C ASP A 148 -33.22 -3.68 -17.47
N SER A 149 -32.31 -4.65 -17.55
CA SER A 149 -32.66 -6.07 -17.81
C SER A 149 -33.51 -6.64 -16.67
N LEU A 150 -33.07 -6.42 -15.42
CA LEU A 150 -33.80 -6.89 -14.24
C LEU A 150 -35.18 -6.23 -14.13
N ALA A 151 -35.29 -4.92 -14.40
CA ALA A 151 -36.56 -4.20 -14.38
C ALA A 151 -37.55 -4.72 -15.44
N ALA A 152 -37.04 -5.13 -16.60
CA ALA A 152 -37.82 -5.78 -17.66
C ALA A 152 -38.24 -7.23 -17.34
N GLY A 153 -37.85 -7.78 -16.19
CA GLY A 153 -38.12 -9.17 -15.80
C GLY A 153 -37.20 -10.18 -16.48
N GLN A 154 -36.05 -9.74 -17.00
CA GLN A 154 -35.08 -10.56 -17.73
C GLN A 154 -33.74 -10.62 -16.98
N GLN A 155 -32.91 -11.62 -17.30
CA GLN A 155 -31.52 -11.64 -16.84
C GLN A 155 -30.63 -10.85 -17.81
N PRO A 156 -29.61 -10.13 -17.33
CA PRO A 156 -28.66 -9.45 -18.21
C PRO A 156 -27.80 -10.48 -18.96
N ASP A 157 -27.22 -10.07 -20.10
CA ASP A 157 -26.25 -10.88 -20.84
C ASP A 157 -25.07 -11.28 -19.94
N ALA A 158 -25.01 -12.58 -19.59
CA ALA A 158 -23.98 -13.14 -18.75
C ALA A 158 -22.56 -12.98 -19.34
N ALA A 159 -22.43 -12.94 -20.67
CA ALA A 159 -21.14 -12.77 -21.33
C ALA A 159 -20.62 -11.35 -21.13
N GLU A 160 -21.50 -10.36 -21.19
CA GLU A 160 -21.16 -8.97 -20.88
C GLU A 160 -20.86 -8.76 -19.39
N VAL A 161 -21.67 -9.33 -18.49
CA VAL A 161 -21.41 -9.30 -17.04
C VAL A 161 -20.04 -9.89 -16.73
N LYS A 162 -19.71 -11.05 -17.32
CA LYS A 162 -18.39 -11.68 -17.17
C LYS A 162 -17.27 -10.82 -17.75
N ARG A 163 -17.44 -10.28 -18.95
CA ARG A 163 -16.43 -9.43 -19.61
C ARG A 163 -16.06 -8.23 -18.75
N VAL A 164 -17.05 -7.50 -18.21
CA VAL A 164 -16.81 -6.31 -17.37
C VAL A 164 -16.43 -6.69 -15.93
N GLY A 165 -17.11 -7.65 -15.34
CA GLY A 165 -16.77 -8.30 -14.06
C GLY A 165 -17.06 -7.49 -12.79
N TYR A 166 -17.66 -6.30 -12.86
CA TYR A 166 -18.03 -5.53 -11.66
C TYR A 166 -19.20 -4.56 -11.89
N LEU A 167 -19.99 -4.36 -10.84
CA LEU A 167 -21.02 -3.31 -10.76
C LEU A 167 -20.55 -2.06 -10.00
N MET A 168 -19.63 -2.23 -9.04
CA MET A 168 -18.93 -1.14 -8.37
C MET A 168 -17.42 -1.30 -8.48
N ARG A 169 -16.74 -0.16 -8.64
CA ARG A 169 -15.29 -0.05 -8.64
C ARG A 169 -14.85 0.66 -7.37
N ASN A 170 -13.97 0.02 -6.62
CA ASN A 170 -13.30 0.63 -5.48
C ASN A 170 -12.44 1.82 -5.94
N THR A 171 -12.50 2.92 -5.17
CA THR A 171 -11.68 4.12 -5.39
C THR A 171 -10.88 4.53 -4.14
N GLY A 172 -11.13 3.88 -2.99
CA GLY A 172 -10.40 4.13 -1.75
C GLY A 172 -10.87 3.21 -0.63
N LEU A 173 -9.92 2.61 0.09
CA LEU A 173 -10.11 1.82 1.30
C LEU A 173 -9.13 2.37 2.35
N ASP A 174 -9.55 3.42 3.04
CA ASP A 174 -8.73 4.20 3.95
C ASP A 174 -8.85 3.64 5.38
N GLY A 175 -7.72 3.33 6.00
CA GLY A 175 -7.67 2.78 7.35
C GLY A 175 -6.29 2.94 7.97
N ASN A 176 -5.98 2.14 9.00
CA ASN A 176 -4.69 2.14 9.69
C ASN A 176 -4.28 3.55 10.18
N GLY A 177 -5.15 4.20 10.94
CA GLY A 177 -4.91 5.54 11.48
C GLY A 177 -5.13 6.67 10.47
N THR A 178 -5.78 6.45 9.34
CA THR A 178 -6.13 7.54 8.40
C THR A 178 -7.45 8.18 8.85
N PHE A 179 -7.55 9.51 8.83
CA PHE A 179 -8.74 10.27 9.23
C PHE A 179 -9.21 9.99 10.67
N GLY A 180 -8.32 9.58 11.58
CA GLY A 180 -8.72 9.15 12.93
C GLY A 180 -9.15 7.68 13.07
N SER A 181 -9.13 6.87 12.01
CA SER A 181 -9.48 5.44 12.10
C SER A 181 -8.58 4.67 13.08
N VAL A 182 -8.98 3.47 13.48
CA VAL A 182 -8.13 2.59 14.29
C VAL A 182 -6.81 2.30 13.57
N SER A 183 -5.68 2.43 14.28
CA SER A 183 -4.36 2.04 13.78
C SER A 183 -4.28 0.53 13.69
N PHE A 184 -3.66 -0.03 12.65
CA PHE A 184 -3.58 -1.48 12.46
C PHE A 184 -2.95 -2.21 13.67
N PRO A 185 -1.82 -1.75 14.26
CA PRO A 185 -1.25 -2.39 15.46
C PRO A 185 -2.10 -2.24 16.72
N ALA A 186 -3.11 -1.36 16.71
CA ALA A 186 -4.03 -1.17 17.83
C ALA A 186 -5.26 -2.10 17.74
N ILE A 187 -5.45 -2.82 16.62
CA ILE A 187 -6.48 -3.86 16.53
C ILE A 187 -6.05 -5.02 17.46
N PRO A 188 -6.88 -5.41 18.46
CA PRO A 188 -6.47 -6.40 19.45
C PRO A 188 -6.08 -7.73 18.82
N ALA A 189 -5.06 -8.39 19.41
CA ALA A 189 -4.73 -9.77 19.05
C ALA A 189 -5.97 -10.67 19.25
N GLY A 190 -6.28 -11.50 18.25
CA GLY A 190 -7.48 -12.35 18.25
C GLY A 190 -8.75 -11.68 17.69
N HIS A 191 -8.74 -10.37 17.43
CA HIS A 191 -9.79 -9.73 16.66
C HIS A 191 -9.84 -10.34 15.24
N PRO A 192 -11.03 -10.59 14.66
CA PRO A 192 -11.17 -11.31 13.39
C PRO A 192 -10.50 -10.61 12.20
N LEU A 193 -10.25 -9.30 12.32
CA LEU A 193 -9.58 -8.46 11.31
C LEU A 193 -8.17 -8.00 11.71
N ALA A 194 -7.53 -8.64 12.70
CA ALA A 194 -6.19 -8.26 13.18
C ALA A 194 -5.04 -8.58 12.20
N LEU A 195 -5.34 -9.21 11.06
CA LEU A 195 -4.32 -9.56 10.05
C LEU A 195 -4.28 -8.53 8.94
N SER A 196 -3.08 -8.32 8.39
CA SER A 196 -2.82 -7.38 7.30
C SER A 196 -3.85 -7.51 6.17
N TYR A 197 -4.45 -6.38 5.80
CA TYR A 197 -5.49 -6.20 4.78
C TYR A 197 -6.86 -6.85 5.04
N HIS A 198 -7.10 -7.60 6.14
CA HIS A 198 -8.39 -8.28 6.35
C HIS A 198 -9.57 -7.30 6.46
N ALA A 199 -9.40 -6.14 7.12
CA ALA A 199 -10.44 -5.11 7.20
C ALA A 199 -10.78 -4.49 5.83
N GLN A 200 -9.76 -4.23 5.00
CA GLN A 200 -9.93 -3.76 3.63
C GLN A 200 -10.64 -4.81 2.77
N MET A 201 -10.30 -6.09 2.95
CA MET A 201 -10.90 -7.21 2.24
C MET A 201 -12.37 -7.42 2.62
N LEU A 202 -12.75 -7.29 3.90
CA LEU A 202 -14.15 -7.27 4.31
C LEU A 202 -14.92 -6.11 3.66
N SER A 203 -14.31 -4.93 3.63
CA SER A 203 -14.91 -3.74 3.02
C SER A 203 -15.17 -3.94 1.51
N ALA A 204 -14.20 -4.53 0.79
CA ALA A 204 -14.36 -4.88 -0.62
C ALA A 204 -15.43 -5.97 -0.83
N TYR A 205 -15.48 -6.99 0.03
CA TYR A 205 -16.52 -8.02 -0.04
C TYR A 205 -17.92 -7.43 0.13
N LEU A 206 -18.12 -6.54 1.11
CA LEU A 206 -19.41 -5.90 1.36
C LEU A 206 -19.78 -4.86 0.29
N MET A 207 -18.80 -4.21 -0.33
CA MET A 207 -19.01 -3.37 -1.51
C MET A 207 -19.57 -4.19 -2.68
N ARG A 208 -19.08 -5.42 -2.88
CA ARG A 208 -19.60 -6.36 -3.88
C ARG A 208 -21.06 -6.74 -3.58
N GLU A 209 -21.35 -7.11 -2.33
CA GLU A 209 -22.70 -7.43 -1.85
C GLU A 209 -23.67 -6.27 -2.11
N LEU A 210 -23.29 -5.07 -1.66
CA LEU A 210 -24.09 -3.86 -1.83
C LEU A 210 -24.32 -3.53 -3.31
N SER A 211 -23.32 -3.75 -4.17
CA SER A 211 -23.48 -3.43 -5.59
C SER A 211 -24.62 -4.21 -6.27
N VAL A 212 -24.86 -5.46 -5.84
CA VAL A 212 -25.97 -6.29 -6.33
C VAL A 212 -27.28 -5.87 -5.67
N ASP A 213 -27.28 -5.67 -4.35
CA ASP A 213 -28.46 -5.20 -3.62
C ASP A 213 -29.02 -3.89 -4.20
N VAL A 214 -28.15 -2.96 -4.55
CA VAL A 214 -28.53 -1.64 -5.10
C VAL A 214 -29.11 -1.78 -6.51
N VAL A 215 -28.49 -2.59 -7.39
CA VAL A 215 -28.99 -2.72 -8.77
C VAL A 215 -30.37 -3.42 -8.81
N GLU A 216 -30.58 -4.41 -7.95
CA GLU A 216 -31.87 -5.11 -7.82
C GLU A 216 -32.95 -4.19 -7.25
N GLU A 217 -32.63 -3.43 -6.19
CA GLU A 217 -33.59 -2.51 -5.58
C GLU A 217 -33.97 -1.37 -6.53
N LEU A 218 -33.01 -0.83 -7.28
CA LEU A 218 -33.30 0.17 -8.31
C LEU A 218 -34.17 -0.39 -9.44
N ALA A 219 -33.93 -1.62 -9.89
CA ALA A 219 -34.78 -2.28 -10.86
C ALA A 219 -36.21 -2.49 -10.31
N ARG A 220 -36.34 -2.86 -9.03
CA ARG A 220 -37.63 -2.99 -8.34
C ARG A 220 -38.36 -1.65 -8.22
N LEU A 221 -37.65 -0.55 -7.96
CA LEU A 221 -38.22 0.79 -7.90
C LEU A 221 -38.68 1.28 -9.28
N ASP A 222 -37.95 0.93 -10.34
CA ASP A 222 -38.33 1.26 -11.72
C ASP A 222 -39.59 0.51 -12.17
N ALA A 223 -39.68 -0.79 -11.86
CA ALA A 223 -40.76 -1.64 -12.32
C ALA A 223 -41.19 -2.70 -11.27
N PRO A 224 -41.92 -2.29 -10.21
CA PRO A 224 -42.28 -3.19 -9.10
C PRO A 224 -43.08 -4.44 -9.51
N GLY A 225 -43.77 -4.39 -10.65
CA GLY A 225 -44.61 -5.48 -11.15
C GLY A 225 -43.86 -6.52 -12.00
N THR A 226 -42.66 -6.21 -12.50
CA THR A 226 -41.91 -7.09 -13.42
C THR A 226 -40.49 -7.38 -12.95
N ALA A 227 -39.92 -6.56 -12.07
CA ALA A 227 -38.52 -6.68 -11.66
C ALA A 227 -38.20 -8.06 -11.07
N VAL A 228 -37.06 -8.63 -11.48
CA VAL A 228 -36.52 -9.90 -10.98
C VAL A 228 -35.17 -9.69 -10.29
N GLY A 229 -34.80 -10.62 -9.40
CA GLY A 229 -33.45 -10.69 -8.84
C GLY A 229 -32.43 -11.26 -9.83
N LEU A 230 -31.16 -10.98 -9.62
CA LEU A 230 -30.07 -11.50 -10.43
C LEU A 230 -29.86 -12.99 -10.14
N ALA A 231 -29.84 -13.80 -11.18
CA ALA A 231 -29.65 -15.24 -11.03
C ALA A 231 -28.26 -15.54 -10.44
N PRO A 232 -28.13 -16.49 -9.48
CA PRO A 232 -26.87 -16.77 -8.79
C PRO A 232 -25.68 -17.03 -9.73
N GLU A 233 -25.90 -17.75 -10.83
CA GLU A 233 -24.89 -18.06 -11.84
C GLU A 233 -24.34 -16.81 -12.55
N VAL A 234 -25.18 -15.81 -12.78
CA VAL A 234 -24.77 -14.51 -13.36
C VAL A 234 -24.09 -13.66 -12.29
N ARG A 235 -24.68 -13.62 -11.08
CA ARG A 235 -24.19 -12.87 -9.93
C ARG A 235 -22.75 -13.24 -9.57
N ARG A 236 -22.37 -14.52 -9.68
CA ARG A 236 -21.00 -15.02 -9.42
C ARG A 236 -19.92 -14.44 -10.32
N HIS A 237 -20.27 -13.84 -11.47
CA HIS A 237 -19.32 -13.15 -12.34
C HIS A 237 -18.98 -11.72 -11.88
N ILE A 238 -19.69 -11.20 -10.88
CA ILE A 238 -19.45 -9.87 -10.34
C ILE A 238 -18.43 -10.00 -9.22
N GLY A 239 -17.33 -9.27 -9.32
CA GLY A 239 -16.40 -8.93 -8.23
C GLY A 239 -16.45 -7.43 -7.94
N VAL A 240 -15.36 -6.89 -7.39
CA VAL A 240 -15.13 -5.45 -7.26
C VAL A 240 -14.02 -5.03 -8.21
N GLY A 241 -14.30 -4.04 -9.04
CA GLY A 241 -13.28 -3.45 -9.90
C GLY A 241 -12.24 -2.71 -9.07
N ASN A 242 -10.96 -2.87 -9.40
CA ASN A 242 -9.88 -2.11 -8.77
C ASN A 242 -8.86 -1.67 -9.82
N GLY A 243 -8.33 -0.46 -9.68
CA GLY A 243 -7.22 0.02 -10.50
C GLY A 243 -6.11 0.61 -9.64
N SER A 244 -4.89 0.24 -9.95
CA SER A 244 -3.71 0.68 -9.22
C SER A 244 -2.62 1.16 -10.18
N ALA A 245 -1.76 2.06 -9.71
CA ALA A 245 -0.69 2.64 -10.50
C ALA A 245 0.57 2.87 -9.64
N LEU A 246 1.36 3.90 -9.98
CA LEU A 246 2.68 4.21 -9.42
C LEU A 246 2.73 4.29 -7.88
N GLY A 247 1.62 4.60 -7.21
CA GLY A 247 1.56 4.61 -5.74
C GLY A 247 1.92 3.26 -5.11
N LEU A 248 1.66 2.13 -5.79
CA LEU A 248 2.05 0.82 -5.29
C LEU A 248 3.56 0.56 -5.40
N VAL A 249 4.25 1.21 -6.35
CA VAL A 249 5.72 1.16 -6.38
C VAL A 249 6.30 1.89 -5.17
N MET A 250 5.78 3.10 -4.91
CA MET A 250 6.18 3.87 -3.73
C MET A 250 5.91 3.11 -2.44
N PHE A 251 4.77 2.42 -2.36
CA PHE A 251 4.41 1.59 -1.23
C PHE A 251 5.41 0.44 -1.00
N VAL A 252 5.77 -0.30 -2.06
CA VAL A 252 6.70 -1.43 -1.97
C VAL A 252 8.05 -1.00 -1.40
N TYR A 253 8.64 0.08 -1.91
CA TYR A 253 9.95 0.55 -1.44
C TYR A 253 9.92 1.19 -0.04
N ASN A 254 8.77 1.70 0.41
CA ASN A 254 8.63 2.29 1.74
C ASN A 254 8.16 1.30 2.83
N ARG A 255 7.84 0.04 2.47
CA ARG A 255 7.30 -0.97 3.39
C ARG A 255 8.06 -2.30 3.34
N PRO A 256 9.39 -2.29 3.54
CA PRO A 256 10.24 -3.47 3.37
C PRO A 256 9.85 -4.66 4.25
N ALA A 257 9.44 -4.43 5.50
CA ALA A 257 9.00 -5.48 6.41
C ALA A 257 7.74 -6.19 5.90
N LEU A 258 6.75 -5.45 5.41
CA LEU A 258 5.54 -6.02 4.79
C LEU A 258 5.90 -6.87 3.56
N ILE A 259 6.76 -6.36 2.69
CA ILE A 259 7.19 -7.08 1.47
C ILE A 259 7.92 -8.36 1.86
N HIS A 260 8.87 -8.28 2.80
CA HIS A 260 9.55 -9.45 3.32
C HIS A 260 8.56 -10.49 3.84
N THR A 261 7.61 -10.10 4.70
CA THR A 261 6.66 -11.04 5.30
C THR A 261 5.84 -11.77 4.23
N TYR A 262 5.28 -11.07 3.24
CA TYR A 262 4.50 -11.74 2.18
C TYR A 262 5.36 -12.64 1.29
N MET A 263 6.58 -12.21 0.95
CA MET A 263 7.50 -13.00 0.13
C MET A 263 8.03 -14.22 0.87
N SER A 264 8.40 -14.08 2.15
CA SER A 264 8.85 -15.19 2.98
C SER A 264 7.76 -16.24 3.12
N LEU A 265 6.51 -15.83 3.37
CA LEU A 265 5.37 -16.76 3.45
C LEU A 265 5.14 -17.51 2.14
N THR A 266 5.23 -16.80 1.01
CA THR A 266 5.05 -17.39 -0.33
C THR A 266 6.13 -18.43 -0.62
N VAL A 267 7.38 -18.09 -0.33
CA VAL A 267 8.53 -19.00 -0.50
C VAL A 267 8.42 -20.19 0.43
N GLU A 268 8.11 -19.97 1.71
CA GLU A 268 8.01 -21.03 2.72
C GLU A 268 6.90 -22.03 2.40
N ALA A 269 5.71 -21.55 2.02
CA ALA A 269 4.59 -22.41 1.62
C ALA A 269 4.88 -23.21 0.34
N ALA A 270 5.46 -22.57 -0.68
CA ALA A 270 5.83 -23.25 -1.92
C ALA A 270 6.92 -24.30 -1.68
N ARG A 271 7.93 -23.97 -0.85
CA ARG A 271 9.01 -24.87 -0.49
C ARG A 271 8.52 -26.05 0.32
N HIS A 272 7.67 -25.82 1.32
CA HIS A 272 7.02 -26.88 2.11
C HIS A 272 6.33 -27.88 1.20
N ALA A 273 5.49 -27.40 0.27
CA ALA A 273 4.79 -28.26 -0.67
C ALA A 273 5.72 -29.08 -1.58
N LEU A 274 6.88 -28.53 -1.96
CA LEU A 274 7.89 -29.21 -2.76
C LEU A 274 8.71 -30.22 -1.93
N GLU A 275 8.81 -30.05 -0.62
CA GLU A 275 9.55 -30.94 0.29
C GLU A 275 8.64 -31.99 0.98
N LEU A 276 7.33 -31.95 0.73
CA LEU A 276 6.38 -32.95 1.24
C LEU A 276 6.81 -34.38 0.84
N PRO A 277 6.79 -35.34 1.79
CA PRO A 277 7.13 -36.74 1.53
C PRO A 277 5.97 -37.43 0.77
N ILE A 278 5.88 -37.16 -0.53
CA ILE A 278 4.85 -37.67 -1.43
C ILE A 278 5.43 -38.80 -2.27
N GLU A 279 4.85 -39.99 -2.13
CA GLU A 279 5.17 -41.16 -2.97
C GLU A 279 4.27 -41.22 -4.21
N ALA A 280 4.64 -42.02 -5.22
CA ALA A 280 3.95 -42.10 -6.52
C ALA A 280 2.44 -42.43 -6.45
N GLY A 281 2.01 -43.14 -5.39
CA GLY A 281 0.62 -43.53 -5.14
C GLY A 281 -0.20 -42.54 -4.30
N ASP A 282 0.40 -41.43 -3.85
CA ASP A 282 -0.25 -40.47 -2.96
C ASP A 282 -1.43 -39.74 -3.65
N PRO A 283 -2.59 -39.60 -2.99
CA PRO A 283 -3.77 -38.93 -3.56
C PRO A 283 -3.53 -37.46 -3.92
N ARG A 284 -2.53 -36.80 -3.32
CA ARG A 284 -2.17 -35.41 -3.63
C ARG A 284 -1.74 -35.20 -5.08
N PHE A 285 -1.20 -36.22 -5.75
CA PHE A 285 -0.96 -36.15 -7.20
C PHE A 285 -2.25 -36.00 -8.00
N ALA A 286 -3.28 -36.79 -7.68
CA ALA A 286 -4.58 -36.69 -8.35
C ALA A 286 -5.23 -35.33 -8.08
N ARG A 287 -5.10 -34.81 -6.85
CA ARG A 287 -5.54 -33.45 -6.51
C ARG A 287 -4.81 -32.39 -7.33
N LEU A 288 -3.48 -32.44 -7.40
CA LEU A 288 -2.67 -31.50 -8.18
C LEU A 288 -3.03 -31.55 -9.68
N GLU A 289 -3.22 -32.74 -10.24
CA GLU A 289 -3.65 -32.90 -11.63
C GLU A 289 -5.04 -32.29 -11.87
N ALA A 290 -6.00 -32.49 -10.97
CA ALA A 290 -7.33 -31.88 -11.07
C ALA A 290 -7.26 -30.34 -10.98
N LEU A 291 -6.44 -29.79 -10.09
CA LEU A 291 -6.19 -28.36 -9.98
C LEU A 291 -5.55 -27.79 -11.25
N LEU A 292 -4.58 -28.51 -11.84
CA LEU A 292 -3.95 -28.15 -13.11
C LEU A 292 -4.98 -28.16 -14.26
N ASP A 293 -5.81 -29.19 -14.37
CA ASP A 293 -6.81 -29.31 -15.43
C ASP A 293 -7.83 -28.16 -15.37
N ARG A 294 -8.33 -27.86 -14.17
CA ARG A 294 -9.22 -26.71 -13.92
C ARG A 294 -8.56 -25.38 -14.33
N THR A 295 -7.31 -25.18 -13.92
CA THR A 295 -6.58 -23.92 -14.18
C THR A 295 -6.22 -23.78 -15.67
N ILE A 296 -5.86 -24.88 -16.34
CA ILE A 296 -5.64 -24.92 -17.79
C ILE A 296 -6.91 -24.51 -18.53
N GLN A 297 -8.06 -25.04 -18.12
CA GLN A 297 -9.35 -24.67 -18.72
C GLN A 297 -9.66 -23.18 -18.51
N TYR A 298 -9.50 -22.70 -17.28
CA TYR A 298 -9.66 -21.28 -16.96
C TYR A 298 -8.79 -20.38 -17.85
N ARG A 299 -7.47 -20.56 -17.83
CA ARG A 299 -6.53 -19.72 -18.59
C ARG A 299 -6.70 -19.84 -20.11
N ALA A 300 -7.18 -20.97 -20.62
CA ALA A 300 -7.42 -21.15 -22.05
C ALA A 300 -8.67 -20.41 -22.57
N LEU A 301 -9.64 -20.13 -21.71
CA LEU A 301 -10.94 -19.57 -22.07
C LEU A 301 -11.16 -18.15 -21.53
N GLU A 302 -10.24 -17.67 -20.71
CA GLU A 302 -10.18 -16.33 -20.17
C GLU A 302 -9.63 -15.36 -21.23
N ASP A 303 -10.15 -14.13 -21.28
CA ASP A 303 -9.96 -13.19 -22.40
C ASP A 303 -9.33 -11.84 -21.98
N THR A 304 -8.82 -11.73 -20.76
CA THR A 304 -8.07 -10.56 -20.28
C THR A 304 -6.84 -10.36 -21.15
N GLN A 305 -6.60 -9.09 -21.49
CA GLN A 305 -5.46 -8.69 -22.27
C GLN A 305 -4.26 -8.47 -21.36
N TYR A 306 -3.15 -9.13 -21.68
CA TYR A 306 -1.86 -8.96 -21.03
C TYR A 306 -0.87 -8.45 -22.07
N ARG A 307 -0.18 -7.34 -21.77
CA ARG A 307 0.77 -6.70 -22.70
C ARG A 307 2.20 -7.04 -22.29
N VAL A 308 2.56 -6.77 -21.04
CA VAL A 308 3.88 -7.10 -20.46
C VAL A 308 3.96 -8.56 -20.01
N PHE A 309 2.83 -9.13 -19.60
CA PHE A 309 2.78 -10.43 -18.94
C PHE A 309 2.38 -11.55 -19.90
N THR A 310 2.67 -12.79 -19.49
CA THR A 310 2.29 -13.97 -20.29
C THR A 310 0.77 -14.07 -20.45
N ASN A 311 0.28 -14.06 -21.70
CA ASN A 311 -1.15 -14.18 -21.99
C ASN A 311 -1.74 -15.56 -21.63
N GLY A 312 -3.05 -15.62 -21.43
CA GLY A 312 -3.76 -16.83 -20.99
C GLY A 312 -3.56 -18.08 -21.85
N LYS A 313 -3.49 -17.93 -23.19
CA LYS A 313 -3.29 -19.08 -24.10
C LYS A 313 -1.89 -19.67 -23.96
N GLN A 314 -0.86 -18.83 -23.88
CA GLN A 314 0.51 -19.28 -23.63
C GLN A 314 0.64 -19.87 -22.23
N LEU A 315 0.04 -19.24 -21.21
CA LEU A 315 0.02 -19.75 -19.84
C LEU A 315 -0.63 -21.15 -19.78
N ALA A 316 -1.77 -21.36 -20.46
CA ALA A 316 -2.41 -22.67 -20.54
C ALA A 316 -1.53 -23.71 -21.26
N ALA A 317 -0.76 -23.32 -22.28
CA ALA A 317 0.20 -24.21 -22.95
C ALA A 317 1.34 -24.62 -22.01
N ASP A 318 1.89 -23.67 -21.26
CA ASP A 318 2.94 -23.93 -20.27
C ASP A 318 2.43 -24.81 -19.13
N LEU A 319 1.22 -24.57 -18.61
CA LEU A 319 0.60 -25.42 -17.59
C LEU A 319 0.39 -26.86 -18.07
N ARG A 320 0.12 -27.09 -19.36
CA ARG A 320 0.08 -28.45 -19.94
C ARG A 320 1.47 -29.12 -19.90
N ARG A 321 2.56 -28.36 -20.09
CA ARG A 321 3.94 -28.87 -19.94
C ARG A 321 4.22 -29.21 -18.47
N ILE A 322 3.80 -28.36 -17.54
CA ILE A 322 3.91 -28.64 -16.10
C ILE A 322 3.17 -29.91 -15.72
N ARG A 323 1.92 -30.07 -16.17
CA ARG A 323 1.14 -31.29 -15.96
C ARG A 323 1.84 -32.53 -16.52
N ALA A 324 2.46 -32.44 -17.69
CA ALA A 324 3.24 -33.54 -18.26
C ALA A 324 4.47 -33.88 -17.39
N ALA A 325 5.18 -32.87 -16.87
CA ALA A 325 6.31 -33.07 -15.96
C ALA A 325 5.89 -33.68 -14.62
N VAL A 326 4.77 -33.24 -14.04
CA VAL A 326 4.19 -33.83 -12.81
C VAL A 326 3.86 -35.31 -13.04
N ARG A 327 3.23 -35.65 -14.17
CA ARG A 327 2.93 -37.05 -14.54
C ARG A 327 4.20 -37.89 -14.73
N ALA A 328 5.24 -37.32 -15.34
CA ALA A 328 6.52 -37.98 -15.52
C ALA A 328 7.22 -38.23 -14.18
N ALA A 329 7.28 -37.23 -13.31
CA ALA A 329 7.81 -37.37 -11.95
C ALA A 329 7.07 -38.44 -11.15
N ARG A 330 5.73 -38.46 -11.24
CA ARG A 330 4.89 -39.48 -10.60
C ARG A 330 5.22 -40.90 -11.06
N ARG A 331 5.54 -41.09 -12.34
CA ARG A 331 5.96 -42.40 -12.90
C ARG A 331 7.41 -42.76 -12.62
N GLY A 332 8.21 -41.81 -12.13
CA GLY A 332 9.66 -41.98 -11.96
C GLY A 332 10.48 -41.76 -13.23
N ASP A 333 9.90 -41.11 -14.25
CA ASP A 333 10.56 -40.85 -15.54
C ASP A 333 11.55 -39.67 -15.46
N ILE A 334 11.53 -38.89 -14.37
CA ILE A 334 12.44 -37.76 -14.11
C ILE A 334 13.51 -38.22 -13.12
N GLU A 335 14.78 -38.11 -13.50
CA GLU A 335 15.92 -38.37 -12.62
C GLU A 335 15.89 -37.46 -11.38
N ARG A 336 16.12 -38.05 -10.20
CA ARG A 336 16.05 -37.37 -8.90
C ARG A 336 17.40 -37.39 -8.21
N ALA A 337 17.78 -36.27 -7.60
CA ALA A 337 18.90 -36.27 -6.65
C ALA A 337 18.52 -37.02 -5.36
N SER A 338 19.52 -37.45 -4.57
CA SER A 338 19.28 -38.13 -3.30
C SER A 338 18.48 -37.23 -2.34
N GLY A 339 17.33 -37.70 -1.86
CA GLY A 339 16.44 -36.94 -0.99
C GLY A 339 15.55 -35.90 -1.69
N GLU A 340 15.61 -35.79 -3.03
CA GLU A 340 14.71 -34.94 -3.82
C GLU A 340 13.33 -35.61 -3.97
N THR A 341 12.26 -34.90 -3.63
CA THR A 341 10.90 -35.38 -3.83
C THR A 341 10.53 -35.40 -5.32
N PRO A 342 9.54 -36.20 -5.75
CA PRO A 342 9.03 -36.14 -7.12
C PRO A 342 8.56 -34.74 -7.55
N LEU A 343 7.93 -33.97 -6.66
CA LEU A 343 7.45 -32.63 -6.97
C LEU A 343 8.60 -31.63 -7.12
N ALA A 344 9.63 -31.72 -6.28
CA ALA A 344 10.86 -30.93 -6.44
C ALA A 344 11.56 -31.23 -7.77
N ALA A 345 11.62 -32.51 -8.17
CA ALA A 345 12.19 -32.89 -9.46
C ALA A 345 11.35 -32.38 -10.66
N ALA A 346 10.02 -32.41 -10.56
CA ALA A 346 9.14 -31.82 -11.57
C ALA A 346 9.34 -30.30 -11.66
N HIS A 347 9.42 -29.61 -10.52
CA HIS A 347 9.67 -28.17 -10.43
C HIS A 347 11.02 -27.80 -11.05
N ARG A 348 12.10 -28.51 -10.69
CA ARG A 348 13.43 -28.37 -11.31
C ARG A 348 13.41 -28.59 -12.82
N PHE A 349 12.65 -29.58 -13.29
CA PHE A 349 12.53 -29.85 -14.71
C PHE A 349 11.84 -28.70 -15.46
N VAL A 350 10.78 -28.11 -14.91
CA VAL A 350 10.05 -27.04 -15.61
C VAL A 350 10.68 -25.66 -15.45
N ASN A 351 11.48 -25.44 -14.40
CA ASN A 351 12.15 -24.17 -14.15
C ASN A 351 13.02 -23.75 -15.35
N GLY A 352 12.81 -22.52 -15.83
CA GLY A 352 13.44 -21.99 -17.05
C GLY A 352 12.93 -22.56 -18.39
N ARG A 353 11.92 -23.45 -18.38
CA ARG A 353 11.29 -24.03 -19.59
C ARG A 353 9.84 -23.60 -19.81
N VAL A 354 9.29 -22.87 -18.86
CA VAL A 354 7.95 -22.28 -18.88
C VAL A 354 8.04 -20.81 -18.50
N SER A 355 7.03 -20.03 -18.82
CA SER A 355 6.93 -18.64 -18.37
C SER A 355 7.00 -18.52 -16.84
N PRO A 356 7.53 -17.39 -16.31
CA PRO A 356 7.51 -17.10 -14.87
C PRO A 356 6.10 -17.17 -14.27
N GLU A 357 5.07 -16.69 -14.97
CA GLU A 357 3.69 -16.77 -14.51
C GLU A 357 3.18 -18.21 -14.42
N ALA A 358 3.61 -19.10 -15.34
CA ALA A 358 3.27 -20.52 -15.26
C ALA A 358 3.95 -21.21 -14.07
N LEU A 359 5.21 -20.86 -13.78
CA LEU A 359 5.92 -21.38 -12.62
C LEU A 359 5.28 -20.89 -11.31
N SER A 360 4.91 -19.61 -11.21
CA SER A 360 4.19 -19.08 -10.05
C SER A 360 2.77 -19.66 -9.92
N THR A 361 2.07 -19.88 -11.03
CA THR A 361 0.80 -20.62 -11.02
C THR A 361 1.02 -22.01 -10.45
N PHE A 362 2.09 -22.70 -10.84
CA PHE A 362 2.41 -24.01 -10.27
C PHE A 362 2.68 -23.95 -8.77
N HIS A 363 3.42 -22.95 -8.28
CA HIS A 363 3.57 -22.71 -6.83
C HIS A 363 2.22 -22.53 -6.14
N THR A 364 1.30 -21.76 -6.74
CA THR A 364 -0.05 -21.59 -6.20
C THR A 364 -0.75 -22.94 -6.04
N LEU A 365 -0.72 -23.79 -7.07
CA LEU A 365 -1.39 -25.10 -7.02
C LEU A 365 -0.72 -26.08 -6.05
N LEU A 366 0.60 -25.95 -5.84
CA LEU A 366 1.34 -26.73 -4.86
C LEU A 366 0.96 -26.36 -3.42
N ILE A 367 0.77 -25.07 -3.13
CA ILE A 367 0.33 -24.59 -1.81
C ILE A 367 -1.02 -25.21 -1.41
N GLU A 368 -1.91 -25.46 -2.37
CA GLU A 368 -3.22 -26.10 -2.12
C GLU A 368 -3.13 -27.59 -1.75
N LEU A 369 -1.95 -28.19 -1.74
CA LEU A 369 -1.75 -29.57 -1.28
C LEU A 369 -1.67 -29.70 0.25
N ASP A 370 -1.43 -28.59 0.95
CA ASP A 370 -1.43 -28.51 2.40
C ASP A 370 -2.02 -27.15 2.86
N PRO A 371 -3.35 -26.97 2.74
CA PRO A 371 -4.01 -25.71 3.07
C PRO A 371 -3.90 -25.33 4.55
N ASP A 372 -3.80 -26.29 5.45
CA ASP A 372 -3.70 -26.05 6.90
C ASP A 372 -2.35 -25.41 7.24
N PHE A 373 -1.25 -25.89 6.63
CA PHE A 373 0.06 -25.25 6.78
C PHE A 373 0.05 -23.80 6.28
N ALA A 374 -0.52 -23.55 5.11
CA ALA A 374 -0.61 -22.21 4.54
C ALA A 374 -1.49 -21.27 5.39
N ASP A 375 -2.62 -21.76 5.92
CA ASP A 375 -3.50 -20.99 6.79
C ASP A 375 -2.82 -20.65 8.13
N ALA A 376 -2.09 -21.59 8.72
CA ALA A 376 -1.32 -21.37 9.95
C ALA A 376 -0.26 -20.29 9.75
N LEU A 377 0.51 -20.36 8.66
CA LEU A 377 1.48 -19.33 8.28
C LEU A 377 0.86 -17.93 8.22
N VAL A 378 -0.32 -17.79 7.62
CA VAL A 378 -1.05 -16.52 7.56
C VAL A 378 -1.40 -16.00 8.95
N GLN A 379 -1.93 -16.87 9.83
CA GLN A 379 -2.31 -16.47 11.20
C GLN A 379 -1.09 -16.01 12.01
N ASP A 380 0.03 -16.71 11.86
CA ASP A 380 1.22 -16.49 12.70
C ASP A 380 2.03 -15.27 12.27
N ARG A 381 1.98 -14.87 10.99
CA ARG A 381 2.95 -13.94 10.41
C ARG A 381 2.37 -12.65 9.83
N LEU A 382 1.06 -12.58 9.54
CA LEU A 382 0.43 -11.36 9.00
C LEU A 382 0.00 -10.33 10.06
N ASN A 383 0.42 -10.51 11.30
CA ASN A 383 0.47 -9.48 12.32
C ASN A 383 1.95 -9.25 12.69
N PHE A 384 2.53 -8.15 12.21
CA PHE A 384 3.97 -7.90 12.27
C PHE A 384 4.27 -6.41 12.56
N ASP A 385 5.47 -6.17 13.10
CA ASP A 385 6.01 -4.83 13.31
C ASP A 385 6.80 -4.38 12.08
N GLU A 386 6.73 -3.08 11.78
CA GLU A 386 7.41 -2.44 10.66
C GLU A 386 8.43 -1.39 11.10
N THR A 387 8.77 -1.37 12.39
CA THR A 387 9.73 -0.43 12.95
C THR A 387 11.16 -0.71 12.43
N LEU A 388 11.85 0.35 11.99
CA LEU A 388 13.23 0.31 11.49
C LEU A 388 14.17 1.09 12.43
N ASP A 389 14.62 0.41 13.47
CA ASP A 389 15.46 1.01 14.51
C ASP A 389 16.95 0.82 14.26
N LEU A 390 17.73 1.75 14.79
CA LEU A 390 19.18 1.76 14.77
C LEU A 390 19.67 2.25 16.13
N ASP A 391 20.50 1.46 16.79
CA ASP A 391 21.26 1.95 17.95
C ASP A 391 22.43 2.83 17.44
N PRO A 392 22.46 4.14 17.76
CA PRO A 392 23.52 5.04 17.31
C PRO A 392 24.91 4.69 17.85
N GLN A 393 24.99 3.80 18.85
CA GLN A 393 26.24 3.37 19.47
C GLN A 393 26.89 2.18 18.76
N LEU A 394 26.22 1.55 17.79
CA LEU A 394 26.81 0.45 17.02
C LEU A 394 28.12 0.89 16.34
N PRO A 395 29.17 0.05 16.36
CA PRO A 395 30.39 0.32 15.62
C PRO A 395 30.14 0.41 14.12
N ALA A 396 30.86 1.31 13.43
CA ALA A 396 30.81 1.44 11.98
C ALA A 396 31.09 0.10 11.26
N SER A 397 31.95 -0.76 11.81
CA SER A 397 32.21 -2.10 11.26
C SER A 397 30.98 -3.00 11.25
N GLU A 398 30.14 -2.97 12.29
CA GLU A 398 28.95 -3.80 12.39
C GLU A 398 27.89 -3.34 11.39
N VAL A 399 27.70 -2.03 11.26
CA VAL A 399 26.79 -1.46 10.25
C VAL A 399 27.30 -1.74 8.83
N ARG A 400 28.63 -1.74 8.63
CA ARG A 400 29.25 -2.13 7.35
C ARG A 400 28.95 -3.58 7.00
N GLU A 401 29.08 -4.50 7.94
CA GLU A 401 28.72 -5.91 7.74
C GLU A 401 27.24 -6.06 7.41
N ALA A 402 26.35 -5.45 8.21
CA ALA A 402 24.91 -5.49 7.97
C ALA A 402 24.53 -4.91 6.59
N LEU A 403 25.21 -3.84 6.16
CA LEU A 403 25.02 -3.24 4.83
C LEU A 403 25.41 -4.20 3.70
N LEU A 404 26.53 -4.90 3.83
CA LEU A 404 26.99 -5.86 2.82
C LEU A 404 26.11 -7.12 2.78
N ASP A 405 25.64 -7.58 3.93
CA ASP A 405 24.71 -8.72 4.03
C ASP A 405 23.36 -8.39 3.39
N THR A 406 22.80 -7.23 3.72
CA THR A 406 21.44 -6.83 3.32
C THR A 406 21.38 -6.29 1.89
N PHE A 407 22.34 -5.43 1.51
CA PHE A 407 22.35 -4.70 0.24
C PHE A 407 23.51 -5.11 -0.67
N GLY A 408 24.13 -6.27 -0.41
CA GLY A 408 25.19 -6.85 -1.25
C GLY A 408 24.85 -6.89 -2.74
N TRP A 409 23.58 -7.11 -3.06
CA TRP A 409 23.05 -7.10 -4.43
C TRP A 409 23.22 -5.75 -5.12
N ALA A 410 23.04 -4.65 -4.39
CA ALA A 410 23.02 -3.31 -4.95
C ALA A 410 24.40 -2.87 -5.44
N PHE A 411 25.48 -3.36 -4.82
CA PHE A 411 26.86 -3.12 -5.25
C PHE A 411 27.23 -3.85 -6.55
N ARG A 412 26.56 -4.96 -6.86
CA ARG A 412 26.80 -5.75 -8.09
C ARG A 412 26.07 -5.19 -9.30
N MET A 413 25.06 -4.35 -9.07
CA MET A 413 24.31 -3.70 -10.14
C MET A 413 25.10 -2.53 -10.72
N PRO A 414 25.16 -2.36 -12.05
CA PRO A 414 25.63 -1.11 -12.63
C PRO A 414 24.67 0.01 -12.23
N LEU A 415 25.22 1.15 -11.78
CA LEU A 415 24.46 2.39 -11.76
C LEU A 415 24.53 3.01 -13.14
N ASN A 416 23.49 3.74 -13.48
CA ASN A 416 23.46 4.54 -14.69
C ASN A 416 24.44 5.73 -14.61
N ASP A 417 24.76 6.29 -15.77
CA ASP A 417 25.51 7.53 -15.86
C ASP A 417 24.73 8.68 -15.21
N ALA A 418 25.36 9.34 -14.25
CA ALA A 418 24.82 10.47 -13.49
C ALA A 418 24.40 11.66 -14.38
N GLU A 419 24.97 11.79 -15.59
CA GLU A 419 24.62 12.86 -16.54
C GLU A 419 23.34 12.57 -17.34
N HIS A 420 22.87 11.31 -17.42
CA HIS A 420 21.87 10.91 -18.40
C HIS A 420 20.62 10.24 -17.85
N ARG A 421 20.56 9.93 -16.55
CA ARG A 421 19.51 9.05 -16.03
C ARG A 421 19.30 9.26 -14.54
N ASP A 422 18.23 9.95 -14.18
CA ASP A 422 17.57 9.72 -12.90
C ASP A 422 16.08 10.01 -13.05
N ARG A 423 15.28 8.98 -12.82
CA ARG A 423 13.84 9.08 -12.61
C ARG A 423 13.63 9.49 -11.16
N VAL A 424 12.87 10.56 -10.94
CA VAL A 424 12.39 10.94 -9.60
C VAL A 424 10.99 10.41 -9.36
N TRP A 425 10.71 9.95 -8.14
CA TRP A 425 9.37 9.60 -7.70
C TRP A 425 8.89 10.68 -6.74
N TYR A 426 7.71 11.22 -7.00
CA TYR A 426 7.21 12.37 -6.25
C TYR A 426 5.69 12.38 -6.17
N GLN A 427 5.14 13.19 -5.27
CA GLN A 427 3.69 13.40 -5.15
C GLN A 427 3.32 14.81 -5.62
N SER A 428 2.17 14.93 -6.27
CA SER A 428 1.64 16.22 -6.73
C SER A 428 0.71 16.89 -5.73
N ARG A 429 0.62 18.23 -5.80
CA ARG A 429 -0.46 19.01 -5.18
C ARG A 429 -1.85 18.69 -5.77
N ALA A 430 -1.95 17.98 -6.89
CA ALA A 430 -3.22 17.41 -7.35
C ALA A 430 -3.59 16.16 -6.54
N ALA A 431 -4.20 16.37 -5.37
CA ALA A 431 -4.64 15.31 -4.44
C ALA A 431 -3.57 14.24 -4.13
N GLU A 432 -2.34 14.69 -3.85
CA GLU A 432 -1.21 13.82 -3.44
C GLU A 432 -0.86 12.73 -4.46
N GLU A 433 -1.23 12.93 -5.72
CA GLU A 433 -1.16 11.90 -6.74
C GLU A 433 0.29 11.44 -7.00
N PRO A 434 0.56 10.12 -6.92
CA PRO A 434 1.86 9.54 -7.24
C PRO A 434 2.28 9.77 -8.69
N ARG A 435 3.50 10.29 -8.87
CA ARG A 435 4.10 10.60 -10.17
C ARG A 435 5.55 10.11 -10.24
N SER A 436 5.99 9.87 -11.47
CA SER A 436 7.36 9.46 -11.78
C SER A 436 7.76 9.88 -13.19
N GLY A 437 8.92 10.52 -13.31
CA GLY A 437 9.48 10.97 -14.58
C GLY A 437 10.94 11.41 -14.44
N PRO A 438 11.57 11.86 -15.53
CA PRO A 438 12.95 12.36 -15.51
C PRO A 438 13.11 13.53 -14.52
N ALA A 439 14.18 13.54 -13.74
CA ALA A 439 14.44 14.55 -12.73
C ALA A 439 14.56 15.97 -13.33
N GLU A 440 15.12 16.10 -14.54
CA GLU A 440 15.26 17.38 -15.24
C GLU A 440 13.92 18.00 -15.66
N GLU A 441 12.88 17.17 -15.82
CA GLU A 441 11.53 17.61 -16.19
C GLU A 441 10.76 18.18 -14.98
N VAL A 442 11.22 17.92 -13.76
CA VAL A 442 10.59 18.36 -12.51
C VAL A 442 11.60 18.86 -11.46
N PRO A 443 12.33 19.95 -11.75
CA PRO A 443 13.32 20.49 -10.84
C PRO A 443 12.68 20.86 -9.48
N GLY A 444 13.30 20.41 -8.39
CA GLY A 444 12.80 20.63 -7.03
C GLY A 444 11.71 19.65 -6.57
N ALA A 445 11.38 18.62 -7.36
CA ALA A 445 10.57 17.51 -6.85
C ALA A 445 11.32 16.78 -5.73
N HIS A 446 10.63 16.53 -4.62
CA HIS A 446 11.19 15.76 -3.52
C HIS A 446 10.99 14.27 -3.76
N GLU A 447 12.08 13.52 -3.63
CA GLU A 447 12.08 12.06 -3.72
C GLU A 447 11.28 11.45 -2.55
N VAL A 448 10.40 10.51 -2.88
CA VAL A 448 9.50 9.83 -1.92
C VAL A 448 9.75 8.33 -1.83
N ILE A 449 10.69 7.78 -2.60
CA ILE A 449 11.16 6.39 -2.43
C ILE A 449 12.65 6.36 -2.07
N PRO A 450 13.10 5.40 -1.24
CA PRO A 450 14.53 5.26 -0.94
C PRO A 450 15.38 4.88 -2.16
N ASN A 451 16.48 5.60 -2.40
CA ASN A 451 17.51 5.20 -3.36
C ASN A 451 18.53 4.23 -2.76
N TYR A 452 18.11 2.96 -2.58
CA TYR A 452 18.98 1.94 -1.96
C TYR A 452 20.34 1.77 -2.65
N PRO A 453 20.44 1.64 -3.99
CA PRO A 453 21.74 1.38 -4.62
C PRO A 453 22.75 2.51 -4.47
N THR A 454 22.32 3.77 -4.65
CA THR A 454 23.22 4.91 -4.51
C THR A 454 23.56 5.15 -3.03
N ARG A 455 22.55 5.17 -2.15
CA ARG A 455 22.76 5.41 -0.71
C ARG A 455 23.60 4.31 -0.05
N ALA A 456 23.49 3.06 -0.48
CA ALA A 456 24.33 1.97 0.03
C ALA A 456 25.82 2.21 -0.29
N ARG A 457 26.15 2.71 -1.49
CA ARG A 457 27.54 3.06 -1.86
C ARG A 457 28.05 4.25 -1.08
N GLU A 458 27.23 5.29 -0.93
CA GLU A 458 27.59 6.47 -0.14
C GLU A 458 27.80 6.14 1.34
N LEU A 459 26.96 5.26 1.90
CA LEU A 459 27.12 4.78 3.28
C LEU A 459 28.38 3.93 3.42
N LEU A 460 28.63 2.98 2.51
CA LEU A 460 29.86 2.18 2.54
C LEU A 460 31.11 3.07 2.49
N ALA A 461 31.13 4.07 1.62
CA ALA A 461 32.22 5.04 1.54
C ALA A 461 32.35 5.90 2.82
N ALA A 462 31.24 6.20 3.51
CA ALA A 462 31.27 6.89 4.80
C ALA A 462 31.93 6.03 5.87
N LEU A 463 31.56 4.75 5.91
CA LEU A 463 32.03 3.77 6.89
C LEU A 463 33.51 3.44 6.68
N ASP A 464 33.94 3.31 5.44
CA ASP A 464 35.34 3.03 5.09
C ASP A 464 36.29 4.23 5.36
N ALA A 465 35.74 5.45 5.51
CA ALA A 465 36.51 6.67 5.77
C ALA A 465 36.74 6.96 7.26
N VAL A 466 36.19 6.15 8.17
CA VAL A 466 36.30 6.34 9.63
C VAL A 466 36.94 5.11 10.31
N ASP A 467 37.33 5.25 11.58
CA ASP A 467 37.80 4.10 12.36
C ASP A 467 36.66 3.06 12.52
N PRO A 468 36.92 1.74 12.39
CA PRO A 468 35.91 0.70 12.50
C PRO A 468 35.08 0.73 13.79
N LEU A 469 35.65 1.23 14.89
CA LEU A 469 34.99 1.34 16.19
C LEU A 469 34.26 2.68 16.38
N THR A 470 34.29 3.57 15.39
CA THR A 470 33.52 4.82 15.41
C THR A 470 32.03 4.49 15.54
N PRO A 471 31.31 5.03 16.53
CA PRO A 471 29.86 4.83 16.63
C PRO A 471 29.14 5.41 15.42
N ILE A 472 28.18 4.66 14.86
CA ILE A 472 27.44 5.04 13.65
C ILE A 472 26.74 6.38 13.79
N GLY A 473 26.28 6.74 14.99
CA GLY A 473 25.65 8.04 15.25
C GLY A 473 26.56 9.23 14.96
N SER A 474 27.89 9.08 15.07
CA SER A 474 28.84 10.13 14.65
C SER A 474 28.91 10.29 13.14
N VAL A 475 28.85 9.18 12.40
CA VAL A 475 28.85 9.18 10.93
C VAL A 475 27.54 9.78 10.40
N ILE A 476 26.40 9.37 10.97
CA ILE A 476 25.08 9.91 10.63
C ILE A 476 24.99 11.39 10.96
N ALA A 477 25.48 11.83 12.12
CA ALA A 477 25.44 13.24 12.47
C ALA A 477 26.26 14.11 11.50
N ALA A 478 27.39 13.60 11.02
CA ALA A 478 28.20 14.27 10.00
C ALA A 478 27.56 14.21 8.59
N ARG A 479 26.82 13.13 8.28
CA ARG A 479 26.13 12.94 6.99
C ARG A 479 24.67 12.48 7.19
N PRO A 480 23.76 13.38 7.59
CA PRO A 480 22.39 13.00 7.99
C PRO A 480 21.54 12.35 6.89
N ALA A 481 21.86 12.59 5.62
CA ALA A 481 21.22 11.94 4.48
C ALA A 481 21.42 10.41 4.45
N LEU A 482 22.40 9.88 5.19
CA LEU A 482 22.68 8.44 5.25
C LEU A 482 21.89 7.70 6.33
N GLU A 483 21.12 8.41 7.18
CA GLU A 483 20.42 7.80 8.30
C GLU A 483 19.46 6.69 7.87
N HIS A 484 18.58 6.95 6.89
CA HIS A 484 17.62 5.97 6.43
C HIS A 484 18.29 4.69 5.91
N MET A 485 19.41 4.83 5.21
CA MET A 485 20.18 3.70 4.69
C MET A 485 20.84 2.89 5.82
N ALA A 486 21.41 3.56 6.83
CA ALA A 486 22.02 2.90 7.97
C ALA A 486 20.99 2.15 8.82
N ARG A 487 19.82 2.78 9.06
CA ARG A 487 18.66 2.11 9.71
C ARG A 487 18.22 0.88 8.91
N SER A 488 18.06 1.02 7.60
CA SER A 488 17.63 -0.07 6.73
C SER A 488 18.62 -1.22 6.71
N ALA A 489 19.93 -0.93 6.65
CA ALA A 489 20.98 -1.95 6.66
C ALA A 489 20.94 -2.84 7.91
N VAL A 490 20.72 -2.24 9.08
CA VAL A 490 20.68 -2.98 10.35
C VAL A 490 19.32 -3.67 10.54
N ALA A 491 18.22 -2.93 10.40
CA ALA A 491 16.89 -3.44 10.70
C ALA A 491 16.42 -4.56 9.75
N LEU A 492 16.92 -4.57 8.50
CA LEU A 492 16.51 -5.54 7.48
C LEU A 492 17.49 -6.72 7.32
N ARG A 493 18.52 -6.84 8.17
CA ARG A 493 19.55 -7.88 8.06
C ARG A 493 18.99 -9.31 7.96
N GLU A 494 17.95 -9.59 8.74
CA GLU A 494 17.28 -10.90 8.77
C GLU A 494 16.04 -10.97 7.85
N MET A 495 15.87 -9.98 6.96
CA MET A 495 14.74 -9.84 6.06
C MET A 495 15.19 -9.91 4.58
N PRO A 496 15.68 -11.07 4.10
CA PRO A 496 16.32 -11.18 2.79
C PRO A 496 15.40 -10.90 1.59
N TYR A 497 14.08 -10.83 1.81
CA TYR A 497 13.07 -10.53 0.78
C TYR A 497 12.44 -9.13 0.94
N ALA A 498 13.12 -8.21 1.64
CA ALA A 498 12.57 -6.91 2.00
C ALA A 498 12.46 -5.92 0.85
N VAL A 499 13.42 -5.91 -0.08
CA VAL A 499 13.53 -4.88 -1.12
C VAL A 499 13.70 -5.54 -2.48
N PRO A 500 12.96 -5.10 -3.52
CA PRO A 500 13.22 -5.53 -4.90
C PRO A 500 14.66 -5.25 -5.31
N HIS A 501 15.33 -6.22 -5.94
CA HIS A 501 16.71 -6.07 -6.41
C HIS A 501 16.76 -5.33 -7.74
N ALA A 502 16.43 -4.05 -7.69
CA ALA A 502 16.49 -3.14 -8.82
C ALA A 502 16.79 -1.71 -8.36
N ASP A 503 17.26 -0.89 -9.29
CA ASP A 503 17.27 0.56 -9.10
C ASP A 503 15.95 1.13 -9.62
N PRO A 504 15.05 1.63 -8.73
CA PRO A 504 13.82 2.24 -9.19
C PRO A 504 14.02 3.62 -9.82
N HIS A 505 15.21 4.22 -9.73
CA HIS A 505 15.55 5.50 -10.37
C HIS A 505 16.08 5.31 -11.79
N ASP A 506 16.25 4.07 -12.23
CA ASP A 506 16.51 3.77 -13.64
C ASP A 506 15.30 4.19 -14.50
N ILE A 507 15.58 4.93 -15.57
CA ILE A 507 14.55 5.31 -16.54
C ILE A 507 13.95 4.08 -17.23
N ASP A 508 14.72 3.00 -17.37
CA ASP A 508 14.34 1.73 -17.95
C ASP A 508 13.61 0.80 -16.94
N PHE A 509 13.49 1.21 -15.68
CA PHE A 509 12.68 0.48 -14.69
C PHE A 509 11.21 0.44 -15.13
N VAL A 510 10.58 -0.74 -15.06
CA VAL A 510 9.19 -1.00 -15.47
C VAL A 510 8.28 -1.10 -14.23
N PRO A 511 7.51 -0.03 -13.90
CA PRO A 511 6.73 0.03 -12.66
C PRO A 511 5.69 -1.08 -12.50
N VAL A 512 5.08 -1.54 -13.59
CA VAL A 512 3.96 -2.48 -13.55
C VAL A 512 4.31 -3.81 -12.87
N TRP A 513 5.58 -4.21 -12.86
CA TRP A 513 6.03 -5.41 -12.16
C TRP A 513 5.69 -5.35 -10.66
N LEU A 514 5.99 -4.24 -9.99
CA LEU A 514 5.69 -4.07 -8.56
C LEU A 514 4.22 -3.70 -8.31
N VAL A 515 3.56 -3.04 -9.26
CA VAL A 515 2.09 -2.81 -9.18
C VAL A 515 1.35 -4.14 -9.21
N ARG A 516 1.76 -5.08 -10.09
CA ARG A 516 1.14 -6.41 -10.19
C ARG A 516 1.51 -7.31 -9.00
N LEU A 517 2.72 -7.22 -8.44
CA LEU A 517 3.07 -7.88 -7.18
C LEU A 517 2.02 -7.59 -6.10
N MET A 518 1.77 -6.31 -5.82
CA MET A 518 0.80 -5.89 -4.82
C MET A 518 -0.62 -6.34 -5.17
N ASN A 519 -1.06 -6.08 -6.40
CA ASN A 519 -2.43 -6.41 -6.83
C ASN A 519 -2.68 -7.93 -6.84
N SER A 520 -1.84 -8.71 -7.52
CA SER A 520 -2.06 -10.14 -7.70
C SER A 520 -1.61 -10.95 -6.49
N CYS A 521 -0.36 -10.86 -6.07
CA CYS A 521 0.17 -11.73 -5.01
C CYS A 521 -0.33 -11.32 -3.62
N ILE A 522 -0.26 -10.03 -3.26
CA ILE A 522 -0.55 -9.59 -1.90
C ILE A 522 -2.06 -9.40 -1.69
N HIS A 523 -2.72 -8.60 -2.52
CA HIS A 523 -4.16 -8.37 -2.38
C HIS A 523 -5.00 -9.55 -2.90
N GLY A 524 -4.53 -10.30 -3.89
CA GLY A 524 -5.23 -11.46 -4.45
C GLY A 524 -6.21 -11.10 -5.57
N LEU A 525 -5.88 -10.14 -6.42
CA LEU A 525 -6.63 -9.78 -7.63
C LEU A 525 -6.27 -10.70 -8.79
N ASP A 526 -7.28 -11.09 -9.57
CA ASP A 526 -7.10 -11.77 -10.87
C ASP A 526 -7.59 -10.88 -12.02
N ARG A 527 -7.41 -11.37 -13.26
CA ARG A 527 -7.74 -10.64 -14.49
C ARG A 527 -7.05 -9.29 -14.53
N THR A 528 -5.76 -9.32 -14.20
CA THR A 528 -4.91 -8.15 -14.03
C THR A 528 -4.42 -7.55 -15.34
N GLU A 529 -5.29 -6.84 -16.05
CA GLU A 529 -4.95 -6.13 -17.29
C GLU A 529 -3.97 -4.98 -17.01
N ASP A 530 -2.83 -4.99 -17.70
CA ASP A 530 -1.79 -3.98 -17.59
C ASP A 530 -1.85 -2.90 -18.69
N PHE A 531 -1.47 -1.68 -18.34
CA PHE A 531 -1.47 -0.53 -19.25
C PHE A 531 -0.24 0.36 -19.09
N LEU A 532 0.38 0.69 -20.25
CA LEU A 532 1.55 1.56 -20.42
C LEU A 532 2.69 1.28 -19.41
N ASN A 533 2.91 0.02 -19.04
CA ASN A 533 3.94 -0.38 -18.08
C ASN A 533 3.82 0.30 -16.70
N ARG A 534 2.69 0.93 -16.35
CA ARG A 534 2.54 1.77 -15.15
C ARG A 534 1.32 1.50 -14.30
N SER A 535 0.27 0.92 -14.88
CA SER A 535 -0.98 0.66 -14.16
C SER A 535 -1.53 -0.74 -14.43
N VAL A 536 -2.31 -1.23 -13.47
CA VAL A 536 -2.97 -2.54 -13.52
C VAL A 536 -4.41 -2.36 -13.08
N LEU A 537 -5.34 -2.86 -13.88
CA LEU A 537 -6.74 -3.07 -13.47
C LEU A 537 -6.93 -4.54 -13.13
N GLY A 538 -7.84 -4.85 -12.19
CA GLY A 538 -8.18 -6.22 -11.88
C GLY A 538 -9.46 -6.33 -11.08
N LEU A 539 -9.85 -7.56 -10.77
CA LEU A 539 -11.05 -7.87 -10.00
C LEU A 539 -10.68 -8.47 -8.65
N ILE A 540 -11.30 -7.95 -7.60
CA ILE A 540 -11.31 -8.55 -6.26
C ILE A 540 -12.54 -9.45 -6.17
N TYR A 541 -12.40 -10.66 -5.61
CA TYR A 541 -13.51 -11.61 -5.38
C TYR A 541 -14.25 -12.10 -6.63
N ASP A 542 -13.60 -12.10 -7.80
CA ASP A 542 -14.17 -12.73 -9.00
C ASP A 542 -14.46 -14.22 -8.74
N GLY A 543 -15.72 -14.63 -8.87
CA GLY A 543 -16.19 -15.99 -8.60
C GLY A 543 -16.49 -16.33 -7.14
N ALA A 544 -16.17 -15.46 -6.18
CA ALA A 544 -16.37 -15.72 -4.75
C ALA A 544 -17.85 -15.97 -4.39
N PRO A 545 -18.16 -16.74 -3.32
CA PRO A 545 -19.52 -16.87 -2.80
C PRO A 545 -20.07 -15.55 -2.30
N PHE A 546 -21.36 -15.32 -2.51
CA PHE A 546 -22.10 -14.24 -1.84
C PHE A 546 -22.54 -14.69 -0.44
N ARG A 547 -23.03 -13.74 0.36
CA ARG A 547 -23.40 -13.96 1.76
C ARG A 547 -24.35 -15.13 2.01
N ASP A 548 -25.27 -15.39 1.08
CA ASP A 548 -26.25 -16.47 1.12
C ASP A 548 -25.64 -17.85 0.82
N GLU A 549 -24.42 -17.88 0.30
CA GLU A 549 -23.68 -19.09 -0.09
C GLU A 549 -22.56 -19.43 0.90
N LEU A 550 -22.22 -18.54 1.85
CA LEU A 550 -21.11 -18.72 2.78
C LEU A 550 -21.24 -19.99 3.65
N ALA A 551 -22.46 -20.38 4.01
CA ALA A 551 -22.70 -21.55 4.86
C ALA A 551 -22.43 -22.89 4.16
N THR A 552 -22.42 -22.92 2.82
CA THR A 552 -22.29 -24.16 2.03
C THR A 552 -21.12 -24.13 1.06
N ALA A 553 -20.50 -22.98 0.82
CA ALA A 553 -19.39 -22.84 -0.11
C ALA A 553 -18.08 -23.44 0.43
N HIS A 554 -17.33 -24.09 -0.46
CA HIS A 554 -15.97 -24.56 -0.15
C HIS A 554 -14.92 -23.53 -0.59
N ALA A 555 -13.94 -23.26 0.27
CA ALA A 555 -12.87 -22.27 0.02
C ALA A 555 -12.05 -22.57 -1.26
N ASP A 556 -12.00 -23.83 -1.68
CA ASP A 556 -11.17 -24.28 -2.80
C ASP A 556 -11.85 -24.19 -4.18
N GLU A 557 -13.14 -23.86 -4.22
CA GLU A 557 -13.97 -24.01 -5.43
C GLU A 557 -14.16 -22.73 -6.24
N TRP A 558 -13.94 -21.57 -5.63
CA TRP A 558 -14.37 -20.30 -6.22
C TRP A 558 -13.34 -19.68 -7.18
N TRP A 559 -12.06 -19.98 -7.00
CA TRP A 559 -10.93 -19.39 -7.74
C TRP A 559 -10.51 -20.23 -8.96
N TRP A 560 -10.03 -19.56 -10.02
CA TRP A 560 -9.62 -20.14 -11.31
C TRP A 560 -10.52 -21.25 -11.84
N ASN A 561 -11.83 -21.05 -11.68
CA ASN A 561 -12.85 -21.94 -12.19
C ASN A 561 -13.54 -21.25 -13.38
N TYR A 562 -13.45 -21.84 -14.56
CA TYR A 562 -14.12 -21.29 -15.73
C TYR A 562 -15.62 -21.45 -15.59
N ARG A 563 -16.33 -20.32 -15.50
CA ARG A 563 -17.78 -20.27 -15.52
C ARG A 563 -18.23 -19.91 -16.95
N PRO A 564 -18.92 -20.80 -17.67
CA PRO A 564 -19.47 -20.46 -18.98
C PRO A 564 -20.55 -19.39 -18.79
N ALA A 565 -20.47 -18.34 -19.60
CA ALA A 565 -21.60 -17.45 -19.77
C ALA A 565 -22.47 -18.05 -20.89
N VAL A 566 -23.68 -18.49 -20.56
CA VAL A 566 -24.67 -18.91 -21.57
C VAL A 566 -25.46 -17.67 -21.97
N THR A 567 -25.39 -17.32 -23.25
CA THR A 567 -26.08 -16.18 -23.84
C THR A 567 -27.52 -16.54 -24.20
N GLU A 568 -28.47 -15.66 -23.88
CA GLU A 568 -29.61 -15.40 -24.76
C GLU A 568 -29.25 -14.19 -25.64
N ASP A 569 -29.65 -14.21 -26.92
CA ASP A 569 -29.15 -13.33 -28.01
C ASP A 569 -29.08 -11.83 -27.61
N PRO A 570 -27.90 -11.18 -27.68
CA PRO A 570 -27.74 -9.79 -27.23
C PRO A 570 -27.95 -8.75 -28.36
N ALA A 571 -28.60 -7.64 -28.03
CA ALA A 571 -28.65 -6.43 -28.86
C ALA A 571 -27.47 -5.50 -28.56
N ALA A 572 -26.72 -5.11 -29.60
CA ALA A 572 -25.51 -4.31 -29.48
C ALA A 572 -25.78 -2.84 -29.09
N ALA A 573 -25.08 -2.34 -28.08
CA ALA A 573 -25.04 -0.91 -27.74
C ALA A 573 -23.88 -0.19 -28.44
N THR A 574 -24.13 1.04 -28.89
CA THR A 574 -23.17 1.89 -29.62
C THR A 574 -22.53 2.91 -28.67
N PRO A 575 -21.20 3.18 -28.72
CA PRO A 575 -20.58 4.18 -27.85
C PRO A 575 -20.88 5.63 -28.31
N GLY A 576 -21.32 6.48 -27.37
CA GLY A 576 -21.52 7.92 -27.53
C GLY A 576 -20.33 8.77 -27.05
N SER A 577 -20.29 10.03 -27.48
CA SER A 577 -19.12 10.92 -27.62
C SER A 577 -18.48 11.53 -26.36
N ALA A 578 -17.19 11.85 -26.51
CA ALA A 578 -16.28 12.79 -25.83
C ALA A 578 -16.64 13.39 -24.45
N ALA A 579 -15.70 13.26 -23.50
CA ALA A 579 -15.81 13.71 -22.11
C ALA A 579 -15.32 15.15 -21.83
N PRO A 580 -15.84 15.78 -20.76
CA PRO A 580 -15.24 16.97 -20.16
C PRO A 580 -13.91 16.67 -19.45
N ALA A 581 -13.06 17.69 -19.30
CA ALA A 581 -11.77 17.58 -18.62
C ALA A 581 -11.94 17.45 -17.08
N LEU A 582 -11.20 16.53 -16.46
CA LEU A 582 -11.05 16.46 -15.01
C LEU A 582 -10.32 17.72 -14.51
N SER A 583 -10.88 18.41 -13.52
CA SER A 583 -10.20 19.53 -12.84
C SER A 583 -9.87 19.09 -11.42
N PRO A 584 -8.63 18.61 -11.14
CA PRO A 584 -8.27 18.13 -9.82
C PRO A 584 -8.32 19.28 -8.80
N LYS A 585 -8.80 18.98 -7.58
CA LYS A 585 -8.70 19.93 -6.46
C LYS A 585 -7.22 20.02 -6.05
N VAL A 586 -6.65 21.21 -6.16
CA VAL A 586 -5.26 21.47 -5.75
C VAL A 586 -5.23 21.56 -4.22
N SER A 587 -4.32 20.82 -3.58
CA SER A 587 -4.05 20.87 -2.15
C SER A 587 -3.57 22.27 -1.78
N ALA A 588 -4.32 22.94 -0.90
CA ALA A 588 -3.97 24.27 -0.44
C ALA A 588 -2.69 24.22 0.41
N ILE A 589 -1.91 25.31 0.36
CA ILE A 589 -0.72 25.50 1.20
C ILE A 589 -0.95 26.48 2.35
N VAL A 590 -2.12 27.13 2.36
CA VAL A 590 -2.56 28.06 3.41
C VAL A 590 -3.66 27.40 4.20
N ALA A 591 -3.52 27.40 5.51
CA ALA A 591 -4.52 26.84 6.41
C ALA A 591 -5.80 27.70 6.44
N PRO A 592 -6.99 27.09 6.43
CA PRO A 592 -8.22 27.78 6.80
C PRO A 592 -8.19 28.17 8.28
N ARG A 593 -9.06 29.11 8.66
CA ARG A 593 -9.23 29.50 10.07
C ARG A 593 -10.19 28.55 10.77
N HIS A 594 -9.77 28.07 11.93
CA HIS A 594 -10.55 27.23 12.84
C HIS A 594 -10.82 27.98 14.15
N ASP A 595 -11.83 27.52 14.89
CA ASP A 595 -12.10 28.06 16.23
C ASP A 595 -10.89 27.78 17.14
N PRO A 596 -10.33 28.77 17.86
CA PRO A 596 -9.23 28.55 18.78
C PRO A 596 -9.50 27.51 19.88
N ALA A 597 -10.77 27.24 20.19
CA ALA A 597 -11.16 26.20 21.15
C ALA A 597 -11.33 24.81 20.51
N GLU A 598 -11.33 24.70 19.17
CA GLU A 598 -11.48 23.44 18.46
C GLU A 598 -10.24 22.55 18.67
N ARG A 599 -10.49 21.27 18.98
CA ARG A 599 -9.47 20.27 19.25
C ARG A 599 -9.66 19.11 18.27
N ILE A 600 -8.55 18.48 17.88
CA ILE A 600 -8.56 17.40 16.90
C ILE A 600 -7.62 16.29 17.33
N THR A 601 -8.10 15.06 17.25
CA THR A 601 -7.29 13.87 17.56
C THR A 601 -6.59 13.39 16.29
N MET A 602 -5.27 13.25 16.38
CA MET A 602 -4.42 12.82 15.28
C MET A 602 -3.82 11.44 15.56
N LYS A 603 -3.86 10.56 14.56
CA LYS A 603 -3.26 9.22 14.64
C LYS A 603 -1.85 9.22 14.06
N PHE A 604 -1.07 8.20 14.43
CA PHE A 604 0.33 8.03 14.03
C PHE A 604 0.58 8.21 12.53
N ARG A 605 -0.27 7.60 11.70
CA ARG A 605 -0.15 7.65 10.23
C ARG A 605 -0.27 9.08 9.70
N GLU A 606 -1.25 9.84 10.18
CA GLU A 606 -1.47 11.22 9.76
C GLU A 606 -0.35 12.15 10.23
N LEU A 607 0.10 12.00 11.48
CA LEU A 607 1.24 12.74 12.02
C LEU A 607 2.49 12.50 11.17
N ARG A 608 2.75 11.25 10.77
CA ARG A 608 3.88 10.92 9.88
C ARG A 608 3.72 11.50 8.49
N LEU A 609 2.53 11.41 7.90
CA LEU A 609 2.28 11.95 6.55
C LEU A 609 2.48 13.47 6.50
N ALA A 610 1.85 14.21 7.43
CA ALA A 610 1.99 15.66 7.49
C ALA A 610 3.42 16.08 7.89
N GLY A 611 4.00 15.43 8.90
CA GLY A 611 5.38 15.69 9.34
C GLY A 611 6.39 15.46 8.22
N GLY A 612 6.29 14.36 7.47
CA GLY A 612 7.19 14.07 6.34
C GLY A 612 7.13 15.15 5.25
N ARG A 613 5.92 15.54 4.84
CA ARG A 613 5.72 16.63 3.88
C ARG A 613 6.26 17.97 4.39
N ALA A 614 6.04 18.29 5.66
CA ALA A 614 6.58 19.48 6.29
C ALA A 614 8.12 19.49 6.31
N MET A 615 8.76 18.35 6.58
CA MET A 615 10.23 18.24 6.52
C MET A 615 10.74 18.41 5.08
N GLN A 616 10.05 17.88 4.08
CA GLN A 616 10.38 18.12 2.67
C GLN A 616 10.22 19.60 2.30
N ALA A 617 9.12 20.24 2.72
CA ALA A 617 8.90 21.67 2.53
C ALA A 617 10.00 22.54 3.15
N LEU A 618 10.55 22.10 4.30
CA LEU A 618 11.67 22.74 5.00
C LEU A 618 13.06 22.34 4.44
N GLU A 619 13.11 21.73 3.26
CA GLU A 619 14.34 21.31 2.58
C GLU A 619 15.23 20.36 3.40
N VAL A 620 14.65 19.60 4.34
CA VAL A 620 15.38 18.55 5.05
C VAL A 620 15.77 17.46 4.04
N PRO A 621 17.06 17.09 3.91
CA PRO A 621 17.54 16.23 2.84
C PRO A 621 16.87 14.84 2.79
N GLU A 622 16.81 14.26 1.59
CA GLU A 622 16.48 12.85 1.38
C GLU A 622 17.32 11.95 2.29
N GLY A 623 16.68 10.92 2.85
CA GLY A 623 17.29 10.02 3.84
C GLY A 623 17.38 10.58 5.27
N SER A 624 17.31 11.91 5.44
CA SER A 624 17.31 12.57 6.75
C SER A 624 15.91 12.94 7.25
N TRP A 625 15.02 13.38 6.34
CA TRP A 625 13.67 13.82 6.70
C TRP A 625 12.83 12.73 7.39
N HIS A 626 13.13 11.44 7.16
CA HIS A 626 12.51 10.31 7.84
C HIS A 626 12.78 10.34 9.36
N GLY A 627 14.03 10.60 9.75
CA GLY A 627 14.41 10.73 11.16
C GLY A 627 13.81 11.98 11.78
N ALA A 628 13.84 13.11 11.07
CA ALA A 628 13.23 14.36 11.54
C ALA A 628 11.71 14.22 11.75
N ARG A 629 10.99 13.56 10.82
CA ARG A 629 9.56 13.24 10.97
C ARG A 629 9.30 12.38 12.20
N ASP A 630 10.12 11.36 12.43
CA ASP A 630 9.95 10.43 13.56
C ASP A 630 10.28 11.14 14.89
N PHE A 631 11.21 12.08 14.87
CA PHE A 631 11.47 12.99 15.98
C PHE A 631 10.29 13.93 16.26
N PHE A 632 9.68 14.54 15.24
CA PHE A 632 8.46 15.35 15.39
C PHE A 632 7.33 14.57 16.07
N VAL A 633 7.11 13.32 15.66
CA VAL A 633 6.13 12.44 16.33
C VAL A 633 6.53 12.17 17.78
N THR A 634 7.82 11.91 18.04
CA THR A 634 8.34 11.69 19.40
C THR A 634 8.14 12.93 20.28
N ALA A 635 8.32 14.13 19.74
CA ALA A 635 8.05 15.38 20.45
C ALA A 635 6.59 15.51 20.85
N LEU A 636 5.64 15.13 19.98
CA LEU A 636 4.22 15.13 20.31
C LEU A 636 3.83 14.07 21.35
N ILE A 637 4.47 12.89 21.31
CA ILE A 637 4.28 11.86 22.35
C ILE A 637 4.74 12.38 23.71
N ALA A 638 5.87 13.10 23.75
CA ALA A 638 6.40 13.67 24.97
C ALA A 638 5.56 14.85 25.49
N ASP A 639 5.14 15.75 24.59
CA ASP A 639 4.27 16.88 24.91
C ASP A 639 3.48 17.33 23.65
N PRO A 640 2.15 17.15 23.63
CA PRO A 640 1.30 17.59 22.53
C PRO A 640 1.39 19.10 22.23
N ALA A 641 1.84 19.94 23.18
CA ALA A 641 2.03 21.37 22.96
C ALA A 641 3.12 21.67 21.91
N ALA A 642 4.02 20.73 21.64
CA ALA A 642 5.09 20.85 20.64
C ALA A 642 4.57 21.15 19.22
N ILE A 643 3.31 20.80 18.92
CA ILE A 643 2.65 21.16 17.65
C ILE A 643 2.66 22.67 17.39
N THR A 644 2.48 23.47 18.44
CA THR A 644 2.41 24.93 18.35
C THR A 644 3.75 25.50 17.94
N GLY A 645 4.83 24.98 18.51
CA GLY A 645 6.18 25.39 18.16
C GLY A 645 6.57 24.97 16.75
N PHE A 646 6.16 23.79 16.30
CA PHE A 646 6.42 23.36 14.92
C PHE A 646 5.63 24.18 13.89
N ALA A 647 4.35 24.48 14.14
CA ALA A 647 3.56 25.40 13.33
C ALA A 647 4.24 26.78 13.25
N GLY A 648 4.73 27.29 14.38
CA GLY A 648 5.50 28.53 14.43
C GLY A 648 6.82 28.46 13.65
N ALA A 649 7.50 27.31 13.63
CA ALA A 649 8.70 27.10 12.82
C ALA A 649 8.38 27.14 11.32
N LEU A 650 7.34 26.43 10.87
CA LEU A 650 6.91 26.47 9.47
C LEU A 650 6.55 27.89 9.02
N ALA A 651 5.79 28.63 9.83
CA ALA A 651 5.39 30.00 9.52
C ALA A 651 6.58 30.98 9.44
N ARG A 652 7.70 30.69 10.12
CA ARG A 652 8.91 31.53 10.07
C ARG A 652 9.82 31.18 8.90
N GLU A 653 9.91 29.89 8.56
CA GLU A 653 10.88 29.40 7.58
C GLU A 653 10.33 29.36 6.15
N LEU A 654 9.01 29.17 5.98
CA LEU A 654 8.36 29.16 4.67
C LEU A 654 7.89 30.56 4.25
N ASP A 655 8.21 30.95 3.02
CA ASP A 655 7.62 32.14 2.40
C ASP A 655 6.18 31.89 1.88
N GLU A 656 5.52 32.94 1.35
CA GLU A 656 4.15 32.84 0.83
C GLU A 656 3.98 31.85 -0.34
N ALA A 657 5.07 31.50 -1.02
CA ALA A 657 5.08 30.50 -2.09
C ALA A 657 5.43 29.08 -1.58
N GLY A 658 5.72 28.94 -0.29
CA GLY A 658 6.13 27.70 0.35
C GLY A 658 7.60 27.34 0.13
N ARG A 659 8.47 28.31 -0.15
CA ARG A 659 9.92 28.06 -0.24
C ARG A 659 10.58 28.25 1.12
N ALA A 660 11.48 27.35 1.48
CA ALA A 660 12.28 27.44 2.70
C ALA A 660 13.69 28.00 2.41
N ARG A 661 14.43 28.25 3.48
CA ARG A 661 15.90 28.41 3.41
C ARG A 661 16.55 27.03 3.39
N GLU A 662 17.74 26.95 2.81
CA GLU A 662 18.55 25.73 2.80
C GLU A 662 18.77 25.21 4.23
N TRP A 663 18.37 23.97 4.47
CA TRP A 663 18.59 23.28 5.73
C TRP A 663 20.08 22.97 5.93
N ARG A 664 20.57 23.12 7.16
CA ARG A 664 21.97 22.83 7.52
C ARG A 664 22.03 21.82 8.66
N ALA A 665 22.87 20.81 8.50
CA ALA A 665 23.15 19.84 9.55
C ALA A 665 23.86 20.52 10.74
N PRO A 666 23.54 20.15 11.99
CA PRO A 666 24.28 20.62 13.15
C PRO A 666 25.77 20.28 13.08
N ALA A 667 26.63 21.25 13.39
CA ALA A 667 28.08 21.06 13.47
C ALA A 667 28.48 20.75 14.91
N ALA A 668 29.30 19.70 15.12
CA ALA A 668 29.70 19.27 16.45
C ALA A 668 31.22 19.24 16.61
N GLU A 669 31.72 19.77 17.71
CA GLU A 669 33.13 19.73 18.09
C GLU A 669 33.31 19.41 19.58
N LEU A 670 34.52 18.97 19.95
CA LEU A 670 34.90 18.82 21.35
C LEU A 670 35.70 20.05 21.77
N ALA A 671 35.17 20.84 22.70
CA ALA A 671 35.82 22.02 23.25
C ALA A 671 35.78 21.97 24.78
N ASP A 672 36.94 22.16 25.43
CA ASP A 672 37.10 22.13 26.89
C ASP A 672 36.51 20.87 27.57
N GLY A 673 36.55 19.72 26.88
CA GLY A 673 36.00 18.44 27.36
C GLY A 673 34.48 18.28 27.22
N ALA A 674 33.77 19.33 26.78
CA ALA A 674 32.35 19.31 26.45
C ALA A 674 32.12 19.08 24.95
N LEU A 675 31.01 18.44 24.61
CA LEU A 675 30.51 18.33 23.24
C LEU A 675 29.71 19.60 22.92
N VAL A 676 30.25 20.47 22.07
CA VAL A 676 29.56 21.68 21.60
C VAL A 676 28.91 21.37 20.26
N ILE A 677 27.61 21.65 20.14
CA ILE A 677 26.84 21.42 18.91
C ILE A 677 26.17 22.74 18.50
N ASP A 678 26.60 23.31 17.37
CA ASP A 678 25.98 24.47 16.73
C ASP A 678 24.84 24.00 15.83
N CYS A 679 23.63 24.47 16.12
CA CYS A 679 22.40 24.11 15.42
C CYS A 679 22.02 25.13 14.34
N HIS A 680 22.82 26.17 14.13
CA HIS A 680 22.68 27.15 13.04
C HIS A 680 21.30 27.84 12.97
N GLY A 681 20.68 28.08 14.12
CA GLY A 681 19.38 28.71 14.25
C GLY A 681 18.20 27.80 13.90
N ALA A 682 18.45 26.51 13.68
CA ALA A 682 17.45 25.55 13.25
C ALA A 682 16.45 25.23 14.37
N SER A 683 15.21 24.93 13.96
CA SER A 683 14.20 24.37 14.85
C SER A 683 14.59 22.97 15.29
N LEU A 684 14.46 22.67 16.58
CA LEU A 684 14.72 21.36 17.16
C LEU A 684 13.91 20.25 16.46
N HIS A 685 12.71 20.55 15.95
CA HIS A 685 11.92 19.61 15.15
C HIS A 685 12.65 19.10 13.89
N THR A 686 13.51 19.92 13.29
CA THR A 686 14.19 19.61 12.02
C THR A 686 15.58 19.00 12.19
N VAL A 687 16.17 19.11 13.39
CA VAL A 687 17.55 18.64 13.68
C VAL A 687 17.63 17.68 14.87
N GLY A 688 16.54 17.47 15.60
CA GLY A 688 16.52 16.67 16.82
C GLY A 688 16.99 15.23 16.62
N HIS A 689 16.67 14.62 15.48
CA HIS A 689 17.17 13.29 15.11
C HIS A 689 18.71 13.26 14.99
N VAL A 690 19.32 14.28 14.39
CA VAL A 690 20.78 14.43 14.30
C VAL A 690 21.39 14.60 15.69
N LEU A 691 20.77 15.41 16.55
CA LEU A 691 21.23 15.61 17.93
C LEU A 691 21.19 14.29 18.71
N VAL A 692 20.12 13.51 18.58
CA VAL A 692 20.00 12.18 19.23
C VAL A 692 21.16 11.28 18.82
N HIS A 693 21.44 11.15 17.52
CA HIS A 693 22.56 10.35 17.02
C HIS A 693 23.92 10.85 17.55
N ARG A 694 24.15 12.16 17.50
CA ARG A 694 25.43 12.75 17.90
C ARG A 694 25.68 12.62 19.40
N ILE A 695 24.67 12.89 20.21
CA ILE A 695 24.76 12.83 21.68
C ILE A 695 24.97 11.38 22.11
N ALA A 696 24.16 10.45 21.61
CA ALA A 696 24.31 9.04 21.96
C ALA A 696 25.66 8.46 21.57
N ALA A 697 26.19 8.82 20.40
CA ALA A 697 27.53 8.41 19.97
C ALA A 697 28.67 8.97 20.86
N ALA A 698 28.44 10.06 21.59
CA ALA A 698 29.45 10.71 22.43
C ALA A 698 29.42 10.28 23.92
N VAL A 699 28.38 9.53 24.30
CA VAL A 699 28.15 9.04 25.65
C VAL A 699 28.90 7.70 25.83
N ALA A 700 29.92 7.71 26.69
CA ALA A 700 30.71 6.54 27.07
C ALA A 700 30.34 6.09 28.50
N ASP A 701 31.24 5.36 29.19
CA ASP A 701 31.06 4.96 30.60
C ASP A 701 30.99 6.15 31.58
N SER A 702 31.43 7.33 31.15
CA SER A 702 31.37 8.57 31.94
C SER A 702 30.40 9.58 31.32
N ALA A 703 29.81 10.40 32.17
CA ALA A 703 28.90 11.46 31.74
C ALA A 703 29.62 12.47 30.84
N ARG A 704 28.93 12.90 29.79
CA ARG A 704 29.37 13.90 28.82
C ARG A 704 28.63 15.20 29.08
N ASP A 705 29.36 16.29 29.26
CA ASP A 705 28.77 17.63 29.20
C ASP A 705 28.51 17.99 27.74
N VAL A 706 27.31 18.48 27.43
CA VAL A 706 26.84 18.85 26.10
C VAL A 706 26.38 20.30 26.12
N ARG A 707 26.78 21.09 25.12
CA ARG A 707 26.35 22.48 24.94
C ARG A 707 25.69 22.64 23.57
N LEU A 708 24.40 22.93 23.55
CA LEU A 708 23.65 23.24 22.34
C LEU A 708 23.70 24.76 22.11
N VAL A 709 24.16 25.17 20.94
CA VAL A 709 24.37 26.57 20.55
C VAL A 709 23.45 26.89 19.37
N ASP A 710 22.86 28.09 19.38
CA ASP A 710 21.97 28.60 18.33
C ASP A 710 20.85 27.60 17.95
N LEU A 711 20.27 26.94 18.95
CA LEU A 711 19.13 26.05 18.77
C LEU A 711 17.84 26.82 19.03
N ARG A 712 16.83 26.64 18.17
CA ARG A 712 15.46 27.06 18.47
C ARG A 712 14.69 25.87 19.04
N PRO A 713 14.31 25.88 20.33
CA PRO A 713 13.72 24.70 20.94
C PRO A 713 12.33 24.36 20.41
N ASP A 714 11.52 25.39 20.11
CA ASP A 714 10.18 25.26 19.53
C ASP A 714 9.28 24.22 20.24
N GLY A 715 9.40 24.12 21.56
CA GLY A 715 8.61 23.23 22.41
C GLY A 715 8.93 21.74 22.25
N ALA A 716 10.00 21.37 21.54
CA ALA A 716 10.39 19.99 21.30
C ALA A 716 11.42 19.42 22.30
N GLU A 717 11.81 20.19 23.33
CA GLU A 717 12.77 19.75 24.34
C GLU A 717 12.37 18.48 25.09
N PRO A 718 11.08 18.30 25.49
CA PRO A 718 10.63 17.02 26.05
C PRO A 718 10.81 15.86 25.07
N GLY A 719 10.64 16.13 23.77
CA GLY A 719 10.88 15.17 22.69
C GLY A 719 12.33 14.72 22.59
N LEU A 720 13.30 15.64 22.74
CA LEU A 720 14.72 15.30 22.76
C LEU A 720 15.07 14.40 23.96
N ALA A 721 14.52 14.71 25.14
CA ALA A 721 14.71 13.86 26.32
C ALA A 721 14.10 12.46 26.12
N LEU A 722 12.89 12.37 25.56
CA LEU A 722 12.23 11.09 25.29
C LEU A 722 12.96 10.27 24.22
N ALA A 723 13.44 10.92 23.16
CA ALA A 723 14.18 10.27 22.07
C ALA A 723 15.54 9.72 22.54
N LEU A 724 16.25 10.45 23.42
CA LEU A 724 17.48 9.97 24.05
C LEU A 724 17.20 8.82 25.05
N ALA A 725 16.13 8.92 25.83
CA ALA A 725 15.71 7.86 26.75
C ALA A 725 15.39 6.55 26.01
N ARG A 726 14.73 6.65 24.84
CA ARG A 726 14.42 5.50 23.96
C ARG A 726 15.65 4.67 23.60
N ILE A 727 16.81 5.31 23.45
CA ILE A 727 18.09 4.66 23.11
C ILE A 727 19.01 4.51 24.33
N GLY A 728 18.46 4.60 25.54
CA GLY A 728 19.19 4.32 26.78
C GLY A 728 20.14 5.44 27.22
N VAL A 729 19.87 6.70 26.88
CA VAL A 729 20.67 7.86 27.30
C VAL A 729 19.86 8.74 28.26
N ASP A 730 20.39 8.95 29.46
CA ASP A 730 19.89 9.94 30.41
C ASP A 730 20.27 11.34 29.92
N TRP A 731 19.33 12.28 29.99
CA TRP A 731 19.49 13.67 29.57
C TRP A 731 19.03 14.62 30.67
N GLU A 732 19.96 15.39 31.25
CA GLU A 732 19.68 16.29 32.37
C GLU A 732 20.20 17.71 32.10
N PRO A 733 19.41 18.78 32.30
CA PRO A 733 19.90 20.15 32.21
C PRO A 733 20.86 20.46 33.36
N VAL A 734 21.95 21.18 33.07
CA VAL A 734 22.85 21.70 34.11
C VAL A 734 22.23 22.96 34.69
N ARG A 735 21.88 22.93 35.98
CA ARG A 735 21.22 24.05 36.66
C ARG A 735 22.04 25.34 36.50
N ALA A 736 21.34 26.44 36.17
CA ALA A 736 21.85 27.81 36.03
C ALA A 736 22.64 28.14 34.74
N GLU A 737 22.75 27.24 33.76
CA GLU A 737 23.39 27.51 32.47
C GLU A 737 22.49 27.09 31.30
N GLU A 738 21.94 28.07 30.57
CA GLU A 738 21.08 27.84 29.41
C GLU A 738 21.85 27.12 28.28
N GLY A 739 21.22 26.13 27.65
CA GLY A 739 21.83 25.34 26.58
C GLY A 739 22.88 24.32 27.03
N ARG A 740 23.15 24.18 28.34
CA ARG A 740 24.09 23.18 28.88
C ARG A 740 23.38 22.01 29.53
N TYR A 741 23.82 20.81 29.16
CA TYR A 741 23.23 19.55 29.57
C TYR A 741 24.31 18.54 29.93
N ARG A 742 23.89 17.48 30.60
CA ARG A 742 24.68 16.30 30.88
C ARG A 742 23.98 15.09 30.31
N ALA A 743 24.70 14.34 29.48
CA ALA A 743 24.26 13.09 28.88
C ALA A 743 25.08 11.93 29.44
N ARG A 744 24.44 10.82 29.80
CA ARG A 744 25.14 9.59 30.23
C ARG A 744 24.35 8.36 29.84
N ARG A 745 24.99 7.18 29.83
CA ARG A 745 24.25 5.92 29.68
C ARG A 745 23.29 5.78 30.85
N SER A 746 22.05 5.43 30.56
CA SER A 746 21.06 5.16 31.58
C SER A 746 21.51 3.97 32.43
N ALA A 747 21.32 4.07 33.75
CA ALA A 747 21.50 2.95 34.66
C ALA A 747 20.41 1.88 34.48
N ASP A 748 19.27 2.25 33.89
CA ASP A 748 18.14 1.39 33.58
C ASP A 748 17.59 1.76 32.18
N PRO A 749 18.27 1.31 31.10
CA PRO A 749 17.89 1.65 29.73
C PRO A 749 16.55 1.03 29.32
N GLU A 750 16.16 -0.10 29.91
CA GLU A 750 14.88 -0.75 29.65
C GLU A 750 13.72 0.09 30.19
N ALA A 751 13.80 0.57 31.44
CA ALA A 751 12.77 1.45 31.99
C ALA A 751 12.71 2.81 31.27
N ALA A 752 13.85 3.32 30.79
CA ALA A 752 13.89 4.54 30.00
C ALA A 752 13.18 4.35 28.65
N ARG A 753 13.42 3.22 27.98
CA ARG A 753 12.77 2.86 26.71
C ARG A 753 11.27 2.60 26.88
N ALA A 754 10.86 1.93 27.96
CA ALA A 754 9.45 1.65 28.24
C ALA A 754 8.57 2.90 28.23
N ARG A 755 9.09 4.06 28.66
CA ARG A 755 8.35 5.33 28.60
C ARG A 755 7.98 5.74 27.16
N PHE A 756 8.90 5.55 26.22
CA PHE A 756 8.63 5.79 24.81
C PHE A 756 7.63 4.76 24.27
N ASP A 757 7.85 3.48 24.59
CA ASP A 757 6.99 2.39 24.10
C ASP A 757 5.54 2.55 24.60
N ASP A 758 5.34 2.93 25.86
CA ASP A 758 4.03 3.20 26.45
C ASP A 758 3.33 4.39 25.78
N GLY A 759 4.06 5.50 25.59
CA GLY A 759 3.54 6.68 24.91
C GLY A 759 3.22 6.41 23.44
N PHE A 760 4.05 5.63 22.76
CA PHE A 760 3.83 5.22 21.38
C PHE A 760 2.62 4.28 21.25
N ALA A 761 2.48 3.32 22.17
CA ALA A 761 1.31 2.45 22.22
C ALA A 761 0.01 3.24 22.50
N ALA A 762 0.06 4.26 23.36
CA ALA A 762 -1.05 5.17 23.58
C ALA A 762 -1.41 5.96 22.32
N LEU A 763 -0.42 6.52 21.60
CA LEU A 763 -0.64 7.18 20.30
C LEU A 763 -1.31 6.25 19.27
N LEU A 764 -0.91 4.98 19.20
CA LEU A 764 -1.50 4.02 18.27
C LEU A 764 -2.98 3.72 18.60
N ARG A 765 -3.30 3.56 19.88
CA ARG A 765 -4.66 3.26 20.36
C ARG A 765 -5.56 4.50 20.33
N GLU A 766 -5.17 5.52 21.08
CA GLU A 766 -6.00 6.69 21.41
C GLU A 766 -5.79 7.83 20.42
N GLY A 767 -4.56 8.02 19.94
CA GLY A 767 -4.17 9.22 19.17
C GLY A 767 -3.67 10.34 20.09
N ILE A 768 -3.32 11.48 19.52
CA ILE A 768 -2.91 12.68 20.26
C ILE A 768 -3.88 13.82 19.94
N GLU A 769 -4.47 14.41 20.96
CA GLU A 769 -5.33 15.58 20.82
C GLU A 769 -4.51 16.87 20.79
N VAL A 770 -4.65 17.64 19.71
CA VAL A 770 -3.98 18.93 19.48
C VAL A 770 -5.00 20.01 19.15
N PRO A 771 -4.68 21.31 19.29
CA PRO A 771 -5.63 22.34 18.87
C PRO A 771 -5.67 22.40 17.35
N ALA A 772 -6.89 22.49 16.80
CA ALA A 772 -7.15 22.23 15.39
C ALA A 772 -6.40 23.22 14.48
N GLN A 773 -6.39 24.51 14.85
CA GLN A 773 -5.65 25.53 14.10
C GLN A 773 -4.17 25.16 13.96
N GLN A 774 -3.50 24.72 15.02
CA GLN A 774 -2.08 24.37 15.01
C GLN A 774 -1.80 23.12 14.19
N TRP A 775 -2.70 22.14 14.19
CA TRP A 775 -2.61 21.00 13.27
C TRP A 775 -2.67 21.46 11.82
N TRP A 776 -3.64 22.32 11.49
CA TRP A 776 -3.82 22.80 10.12
C TRP A 776 -2.69 23.73 9.66
N ASP A 777 -2.11 24.51 10.58
CA ASP A 777 -0.90 25.30 10.37
C ASP A 777 0.36 24.44 10.16
N VAL A 778 0.29 23.13 10.39
CA VAL A 778 1.32 22.16 9.98
C VAL A 778 0.91 21.47 8.66
N TYR A 779 -0.31 20.95 8.59
CA TYR A 779 -0.78 20.15 7.46
C TYR A 779 -0.77 20.93 6.13
N TYR A 780 -1.36 22.13 6.09
CA TYR A 780 -1.46 22.89 4.83
C TYR A 780 -0.09 23.43 4.40
N PRO A 781 0.70 24.12 5.23
CA PRO A 781 2.04 24.55 4.82
C PRO A 781 2.94 23.39 4.41
N GLY A 782 2.78 22.21 5.03
CA GLY A 782 3.45 20.99 4.62
C GLY A 782 3.19 20.58 3.16
N ASN A 783 2.02 20.93 2.57
CA ASN A 783 1.74 20.68 1.15
C ASN A 783 2.69 21.44 0.20
N ALA A 784 3.50 22.39 0.70
CA ALA A 784 4.56 22.99 -0.07
C ALA A 784 5.60 21.96 -0.55
N GLY A 785 5.83 20.88 0.21
CA GLY A 785 6.68 19.75 -0.15
C GLY A 785 6.11 18.83 -1.24
N LEU A 786 4.86 19.06 -1.67
CA LEU A 786 4.28 18.40 -2.85
C LEU A 786 4.61 19.21 -4.11
N TYR A 787 4.90 18.52 -5.21
CA TYR A 787 5.24 19.16 -6.47
C TYR A 787 4.01 19.84 -7.11
N PRO A 788 4.13 21.06 -7.67
CA PRO A 788 3.03 21.74 -8.34
C PRO A 788 2.39 20.91 -9.46
N ASP A 789 1.06 21.03 -9.61
CA ASP A 789 0.36 20.40 -10.73
C ASP A 789 0.55 21.21 -12.02
N THR A 790 1.40 20.71 -12.91
CA THR A 790 1.70 21.29 -14.23
C THR A 790 1.31 20.33 -15.35
N PRO A 791 1.05 20.80 -16.60
CA PRO A 791 0.77 19.92 -17.72
C PRO A 791 1.80 18.79 -17.92
N LEU A 792 3.10 19.10 -17.79
CA LEU A 792 4.18 18.12 -17.88
C LEU A 792 4.10 17.08 -16.75
N SER A 793 3.95 17.53 -15.50
CA SER A 793 3.84 16.59 -14.37
C SER A 793 2.61 15.67 -14.46
N ARG A 794 1.51 16.07 -15.14
CA ARG A 794 0.38 15.17 -15.39
C ARG A 794 0.70 14.02 -16.35
N GLN A 795 1.74 14.18 -17.19
CA GLN A 795 2.28 13.13 -18.06
C GLN A 795 3.16 12.13 -17.29
N HIS A 796 3.62 12.49 -16.08
CA HIS A 796 4.41 11.61 -15.19
C HIS A 796 3.53 10.64 -14.40
N THR A 797 2.24 10.57 -14.73
CA THR A 797 1.28 9.72 -14.03
C THR A 797 1.25 8.31 -14.62
N GLY A 798 0.52 7.40 -13.99
CA GLY A 798 0.35 6.03 -14.49
C GLY A 798 -0.57 5.90 -15.70
N THR A 799 -1.18 6.99 -16.18
CA THR A 799 -2.16 7.01 -17.28
C THR A 799 -2.06 8.33 -18.06
N VAL A 800 -1.79 8.29 -19.37
CA VAL A 800 -1.67 9.50 -20.20
C VAL A 800 -3.06 9.93 -20.70
N LYS A 801 -3.57 11.11 -20.29
CA LYS A 801 -4.86 11.63 -20.78
C LYS A 801 -4.93 13.13 -21.09
N ASP A 802 -4.05 13.97 -20.55
CA ASP A 802 -4.14 15.41 -20.82
C ASP A 802 -3.42 15.77 -22.14
N VAL A 803 -4.23 16.15 -23.13
CA VAL A 803 -3.88 16.80 -24.41
C VAL A 803 -2.67 16.20 -25.13
N TYR A 804 -2.88 15.07 -25.80
CA TYR A 804 -2.00 14.65 -26.89
C TYR A 804 -2.13 15.65 -28.04
N VAL A 805 -1.04 16.35 -28.37
CA VAL A 805 -0.90 17.01 -29.67
C VAL A 805 -0.16 16.03 -30.59
N PRO A 806 -0.77 15.57 -31.70
CA PRO A 806 -0.09 14.71 -32.66
C PRO A 806 1.25 15.29 -33.11
N GLY A 807 2.35 14.53 -32.92
CA GLY A 807 3.72 14.95 -33.23
C GLY A 807 4.53 15.54 -32.08
N GLN A 808 3.95 15.71 -30.88
CA GLN A 808 4.68 16.14 -29.69
C GLN A 808 5.31 14.93 -28.96
N GLN A 809 6.59 15.03 -28.61
CA GLN A 809 7.22 14.07 -27.69
C GLN A 809 6.56 14.22 -26.32
N LEU A 810 5.89 13.17 -25.84
CA LEU A 810 5.03 13.21 -24.65
C LEU A 810 5.84 13.28 -23.34
N THR A 811 6.94 12.56 -23.29
CA THR A 811 8.04 12.62 -22.31
C THR A 811 9.22 11.86 -22.96
N ARG A 812 10.43 11.89 -22.40
CA ARG A 812 11.49 10.96 -22.85
C ARG A 812 11.14 9.46 -22.66
N LEU A 813 10.09 9.16 -21.89
CA LEU A 813 9.69 7.81 -21.50
C LEU A 813 8.80 7.07 -22.50
N PHE A 814 8.17 7.74 -23.47
CA PHE A 814 7.21 7.09 -24.38
C PHE A 814 7.41 7.48 -25.84
N ASP A 815 7.37 6.48 -26.71
CA ASP A 815 7.24 6.68 -28.15
C ASP A 815 5.80 7.16 -28.47
N PRO A 816 5.63 8.32 -29.14
CA PRO A 816 4.32 8.80 -29.59
C PRO A 816 3.50 7.78 -30.39
N ALA A 817 4.13 6.86 -31.12
CA ALA A 817 3.45 5.82 -31.89
C ALA A 817 2.88 4.70 -31.00
N GLU A 818 3.54 4.37 -29.88
CA GLU A 818 3.06 3.38 -28.93
C GLU A 818 1.81 3.87 -28.21
N VAL A 819 1.80 5.14 -27.78
CA VAL A 819 0.66 5.76 -27.09
C VAL A 819 -0.55 5.86 -28.02
N ALA A 820 -0.36 6.24 -29.29
CA ALA A 820 -1.45 6.39 -30.26
C ALA A 820 -2.16 5.07 -30.59
N ASN A 821 -1.45 3.93 -30.52
CA ASN A 821 -2.00 2.61 -30.81
C ASN A 821 -2.53 1.88 -29.56
N SER A 822 -2.39 2.48 -28.38
CA SER A 822 -2.77 1.85 -27.11
C SER A 822 -4.22 2.15 -26.74
N SER A 823 -5.01 1.12 -26.45
CA SER A 823 -6.36 1.25 -25.86
C SER A 823 -6.26 1.23 -24.33
N ASP A 824 -6.55 2.36 -23.68
CA ASP A 824 -6.65 2.44 -22.21
C ASP A 824 -7.84 1.63 -21.69
N PRO A 825 -7.64 0.64 -20.80
CA PRO A 825 -8.74 -0.14 -20.24
C PRO A 825 -9.65 0.69 -19.32
N ASN A 826 -9.22 1.90 -18.91
CA ASN A 826 -10.06 2.88 -18.18
C ASN A 826 -10.79 3.88 -19.10
N ARG A 827 -10.59 3.83 -20.42
CA ARG A 827 -11.14 4.82 -21.36
C ARG A 827 -12.64 5.02 -21.14
N ASP A 828 -13.40 3.92 -21.06
CA ASP A 828 -14.86 3.96 -20.93
C ASP A 828 -15.35 4.27 -19.51
N THR A 829 -14.49 4.18 -18.48
CA THR A 829 -14.87 4.48 -17.08
C THR A 829 -14.71 5.94 -16.70
N ASP A 830 -13.90 6.69 -17.45
CA ASP A 830 -13.74 8.14 -17.28
C ASP A 830 -14.65 8.94 -18.25
N HIS A 831 -15.33 8.27 -19.18
CA HIS A 831 -16.34 8.88 -20.05
C HIS A 831 -17.73 8.75 -19.41
N TYR A 832 -18.22 9.82 -18.78
CA TYR A 832 -19.58 9.83 -18.25
C TYR A 832 -20.61 9.84 -19.37
N ILE A 833 -21.50 8.85 -19.37
CA ILE A 833 -22.73 8.84 -20.16
C ILE A 833 -23.85 9.35 -19.23
N PRO A 834 -24.55 10.45 -19.57
CA PRO A 834 -25.68 10.92 -18.77
C PRO A 834 -26.73 9.83 -18.61
N LEU A 835 -27.05 9.48 -17.36
CA LEU A 835 -28.27 8.74 -17.05
C LEU A 835 -29.41 9.77 -17.12
N THR A 836 -30.26 9.65 -18.13
CA THR A 836 -31.43 10.49 -18.47
C THR A 836 -31.21 11.66 -19.43
N THR A 837 -31.72 11.50 -20.65
CA THR A 837 -32.45 12.54 -21.41
C THR A 837 -33.31 11.85 -22.47
N ALA A 838 -34.53 11.48 -22.10
CA ALA A 838 -35.61 11.32 -23.08
C ALA A 838 -36.96 11.38 -22.37
N HIS A 839 -37.58 12.56 -22.37
CA HIS A 839 -38.99 12.63 -22.73
C HIS A 839 -39.21 13.88 -23.58
N HIS A 840 -39.43 13.65 -24.87
CA HIS A 840 -40.13 14.58 -25.73
C HIS A 840 -41.45 14.99 -25.06
N ALA A 841 -41.63 16.29 -24.85
CA ALA A 841 -42.95 16.90 -24.79
C ALA A 841 -42.94 18.05 -25.80
N SER A 842 -43.87 17.99 -26.77
CA SER A 842 -44.35 19.11 -27.58
C SER A 842 -44.41 20.41 -26.75
N VAL A 843 -43.92 21.55 -27.21
CA VAL A 843 -44.23 22.31 -28.45
C VAL A 843 -43.01 23.10 -28.90
#